data_AF-A0A3D8QVF5-F1
#
_entry.id   AF-A0A3D8QVF5-F1
#
_cell.length_a   1.000
_cell.length_b   1.000
_cell.length_c   1.000
_cell.angle_alpha   90.00
_cell.angle_beta   90.00
_cell.angle_gamma   90.00
#
_symmetry.space_group_name_H-M   'P 1'
#
loop_
_entity.id
_entity.type
_entity.pdbx_description
1 polymer ?
#
loop_
_entity_poly.entity_id
_entity_poly.type
_entity_poly.pdbx_seq_one_letter_code
_entity_poly.pdbx_strand_id
1 'polypeptide(L)'
;MSNYDLTLFGATGYTGKLCASFIAEHYPTSIRWCLAGRSEARLRSLARSLQSRFPDRVQPEIEVLNDLEERSVAPLIGRTKVVINGVGPFHRFSSGIVGACARVGSCYVDFTTETLWIKELIERFEDVARESGAILIPGISPTAPADLIAWLIAKQIRERYSTGPEEIVATGKLDIKAMSAGSLTTVLDSLETWGPGWYISGNSWVLSDPAQKPKPKPKPSLVSRLFGYRHVPILGPLSTSFTGPGNASMVHRSASQDPELYGQNFHYEEYLPAAGLRSACLIHLITKAAILLISIPLVRSMLRWFVDPTKSLPGQDELRRLESAEYRAVGFIAKKGQDKVPVVQASFVRQGALYEFTALLACVGAKVLLGERAGLERAGKGGFFTPSSLGMEYVEGLREAGVKIRGYTRNSGLGGDTASMHETLLAQVYKVRLDALSFSLNLSESSDLSAFYLLSQLSPAMPLDISSEKLLITGVSGYIGFKTLLIALGRGYTVRALVRKESHVLDLQNKSPTVIAPALKSSQLEFAVVPDFLAPDAIFNVLHGITAVIHLASPLAVQTTNYDDDIIQPAISMVTTFLEAATRVPSVKRVVITSSCVTLIPFEWNMHPDTERVYTPNDLNPALDTTPSSPMEAYWLSKGLARRATHDFVTKNKPHFDVVNLLAGVVVGPDDRLLPSSSNEQPASALLDGTRASVLAPALTTDLSSPFPYVAVPVHVGDVARAHVDAVDCGKVRGGSEFILASDTDNQAGKEVEWDRDVRGVARRYFGREVERGVLPCRGSLETIRWRLDARETERVFGWRLTGFEETVRQLIAQYLELRGLEE
;
A
#
# COMPACT_ATOMS: atom_id res chain seq x y z
N MET A 1 45.41 -6.63 -0.04
CA MET A 1 44.46 -5.52 0.21
C MET A 1 43.06 -6.06 0.02
N SER A 2 42.11 -5.74 0.90
CA SER A 2 40.76 -6.32 0.88
C SER A 2 39.91 -5.72 -0.25
N ASN A 3 39.15 -6.58 -0.96
CA ASN A 3 38.18 -6.18 -1.98
C ASN A 3 36.80 -5.95 -1.32
N TYR A 4 36.12 -4.86 -1.66
CA TYR A 4 34.77 -4.53 -1.27
C TYR A 4 33.76 -5.04 -2.30
N ASP A 5 32.66 -5.59 -1.81
CA ASP A 5 31.51 -5.88 -2.65
C ASP A 5 30.77 -4.56 -2.99
N LEU A 6 30.63 -3.65 -2.01
CA LEU A 6 29.90 -2.39 -2.18
C LEU A 6 30.65 -1.18 -1.59
N THR A 7 30.60 -0.02 -2.25
CA THR A 7 31.03 1.26 -1.64
C THR A 7 29.94 2.32 -1.77
N LEU A 8 29.61 2.97 -0.66
CA LEU A 8 28.65 4.06 -0.59
C LEU A 8 29.37 5.41 -0.47
N PHE A 9 29.37 6.19 -1.54
CA PHE A 9 29.86 7.57 -1.54
C PHE A 9 28.79 8.52 -1.02
N GLY A 10 29.17 9.47 -0.18
CA GLY A 10 28.24 10.45 0.39
C GLY A 10 27.37 9.89 1.52
N ALA A 11 27.86 8.84 2.21
CA ALA A 11 27.14 8.12 3.26
C ALA A 11 26.58 9.01 4.39
N THR A 12 27.21 10.15 4.66
CA THR A 12 26.78 11.08 5.72
C THR A 12 25.73 12.09 5.27
N GLY A 13 25.38 12.13 3.98
CA GLY A 13 24.28 12.93 3.43
C GLY A 13 22.92 12.38 3.85
N TYR A 14 21.84 13.13 3.61
CA TYR A 14 20.49 12.73 4.05
C TYR A 14 20.07 11.38 3.44
N THR A 15 20.00 11.27 2.11
CA THR A 15 19.70 10.00 1.41
C THR A 15 20.79 8.96 1.63
N GLY A 16 22.07 9.37 1.71
CA GLY A 16 23.18 8.45 1.97
C GLY A 16 23.04 7.69 3.29
N LYS A 17 22.58 8.34 4.37
CA LYS A 17 22.31 7.66 5.65
C LYS A 17 21.18 6.63 5.54
N LEU A 18 20.18 6.91 4.71
CA LEU A 18 19.09 5.98 4.42
C LEU A 18 19.59 4.78 3.62
N CYS A 19 20.44 5.00 2.61
CA CYS A 19 21.11 3.90 1.91
C CYS A 19 21.95 3.05 2.88
N ALA A 20 22.76 3.68 3.74
CA ALA A 20 23.59 2.96 4.70
C ALA A 20 22.75 2.12 5.68
N SER A 21 21.63 2.66 6.15
CA SER A 21 20.69 1.91 7.01
C SER A 21 20.04 0.76 6.25
N PHE A 22 19.59 1.00 5.02
CA PHE A 22 18.97 -0.02 4.17
C PHE A 22 19.94 -1.18 3.88
N ILE A 23 21.19 -0.87 3.53
CA ILE A 23 22.23 -1.87 3.28
C ILE A 23 22.47 -2.69 4.54
N ALA A 24 22.71 -2.03 5.68
CA ALA A 24 22.96 -2.72 6.94
C ALA A 24 21.79 -3.64 7.33
N GLU A 25 20.55 -3.25 7.07
CA GLU A 25 19.36 -4.01 7.45
C GLU A 25 19.00 -5.16 6.48
N HIS A 26 19.14 -4.97 5.16
CA HIS A 26 18.54 -5.85 4.15
C HIS A 26 19.54 -6.66 3.32
N TYR A 27 20.83 -6.34 3.38
CA TYR A 27 21.84 -7.08 2.63
C TYR A 27 22.33 -8.29 3.43
N PRO A 28 22.97 -9.29 2.78
CA PRO A 28 23.57 -10.43 3.50
C PRO A 28 24.49 -9.97 4.62
N THR A 29 24.42 -10.63 5.78
CA THR A 29 25.21 -10.29 6.98
C THR A 29 26.73 -10.33 6.74
N SER A 30 27.16 -11.06 5.71
CA SER A 30 28.54 -11.23 5.29
C SER A 30 29.05 -10.22 4.26
N ILE A 31 28.23 -9.24 3.82
CA ILE A 31 28.68 -8.31 2.78
C ILE A 31 29.86 -7.46 3.26
N ARG A 32 30.91 -7.36 2.43
CA ARG A 32 32.03 -6.46 2.69
C ARG A 32 31.79 -5.13 2.00
N TRP A 33 31.69 -4.06 2.76
CA TRP A 33 31.29 -2.78 2.22
C TRP A 33 31.98 -1.62 2.92
N CYS A 34 31.98 -0.46 2.27
CA CYS A 34 32.71 0.72 2.70
C CYS A 34 31.83 1.98 2.67
N LEU A 35 31.96 2.83 3.69
CA LEU A 35 31.42 4.19 3.71
C LEU A 35 32.51 5.18 3.29
N ALA A 36 32.30 5.88 2.18
CA ALA A 36 33.25 6.85 1.65
C ALA A 36 32.75 8.30 1.82
N GLY A 37 33.64 9.19 2.28
CA GLY A 37 33.35 10.61 2.41
C GLY A 37 34.48 11.45 3.00
N ARG A 38 34.25 12.76 3.12
CA ARG A 38 35.28 13.74 3.55
C ARG A 38 35.50 13.87 5.06
N SER A 39 34.59 13.35 5.88
CA SER A 39 34.60 13.58 7.33
C SER A 39 34.65 12.27 8.09
N GLU A 40 35.85 11.89 8.50
CA GLU A 40 36.10 10.68 9.28
C GLU A 40 35.21 10.61 10.52
N ALA A 41 35.11 11.70 11.28
CA ALA A 41 34.30 11.77 12.49
C ALA A 41 32.82 11.42 12.23
N ARG A 42 32.23 11.94 11.14
CA ARG A 42 30.84 11.66 10.77
C ARG A 42 30.66 10.23 10.27
N LEU A 43 31.63 9.70 9.51
CA LEU A 43 31.62 8.32 9.04
C LEU A 43 31.72 7.34 10.21
N ARG A 44 32.64 7.57 11.16
CA ARG A 44 32.77 6.78 12.39
C ARG A 44 31.52 6.84 13.26
N SER A 45 30.88 8.01 13.35
CA SER A 45 29.60 8.15 14.05
C SER A 45 28.50 7.29 13.41
N LEU A 46 28.37 7.35 12.08
CA LEU A 46 27.41 6.52 11.34
C LEU A 46 27.72 5.02 11.49
N ALA A 47 28.98 4.61 11.31
CA ALA A 47 29.38 3.21 11.47
C ALA A 47 29.07 2.66 12.89
N ARG A 48 29.35 3.44 13.94
CA ARG A 48 28.98 3.06 15.32
C ARG A 48 27.46 2.95 15.52
N SER A 49 26.70 3.86 14.92
CA SER A 49 25.23 3.80 14.97
C SER A 49 24.69 2.55 14.27
N LEU A 50 25.26 2.17 13.13
CA LEU A 50 24.91 0.94 12.41
C LEU A 50 25.29 -0.30 13.23
N GLN A 51 26.49 -0.32 13.81
CA GLN A 51 26.95 -1.41 14.68
C GLN A 51 26.05 -1.62 15.90
N SER A 52 25.63 -0.53 16.53
CA SER A 52 24.72 -0.59 17.69
C SER A 52 23.33 -1.13 17.32
N ARG A 53 22.86 -0.90 16.09
CA ARG A 53 21.55 -1.36 15.62
C ARG A 53 21.58 -2.77 15.03
N PHE A 54 22.69 -3.12 14.39
CA PHE A 54 22.88 -4.38 13.65
C PHE A 54 24.25 -5.01 13.98
N PRO A 55 24.43 -5.52 15.22
CA PRO A 55 25.72 -5.99 15.72
C PRO A 55 26.17 -7.33 15.11
N ASP A 56 25.25 -8.11 14.56
CA ASP A 56 25.44 -9.44 13.96
C ASP A 56 26.09 -9.40 12.56
N ARG A 57 26.36 -8.20 12.03
CA ARG A 57 26.75 -7.99 10.64
C ARG A 57 28.17 -7.46 10.49
N VAL A 58 28.77 -7.73 9.34
CA VAL A 58 30.06 -7.11 8.96
C VAL A 58 29.88 -5.59 8.90
N GLN A 59 30.61 -4.90 9.77
CA GLN A 59 30.55 -3.45 9.86
C GLN A 59 31.30 -2.81 8.69
N PRO A 60 30.82 -1.66 8.17
CA PRO A 60 31.46 -1.06 7.03
C PRO A 60 32.84 -0.51 7.40
N GLU A 61 33.79 -0.69 6.49
CA GLU A 61 35.06 0.04 6.55
C GLU A 61 34.84 1.53 6.21
N ILE A 62 35.81 2.37 6.59
CA ILE A 62 35.73 3.82 6.41
C ILE A 62 36.88 4.25 5.52
N GLU A 63 36.54 4.91 4.40
CA GLU A 63 37.50 5.49 3.47
C GLU A 63 37.29 7.01 3.42
N VAL A 64 38.33 7.74 3.84
CA VAL A 64 38.31 9.20 3.90
C VAL A 64 38.96 9.75 2.64
N LEU A 65 38.22 10.56 1.90
CA LEU A 65 38.67 11.13 0.63
C LEU A 65 38.75 12.66 0.75
N ASN A 66 39.90 13.22 0.34
CA ASN A 66 40.15 14.66 0.37
C ASN A 66 39.46 15.39 -0.78
N ASP A 67 39.36 14.73 -1.93
CA ASP A 67 38.69 15.21 -3.14
C ASP A 67 38.00 14.03 -3.85
N LEU A 68 37.21 14.36 -4.87
CA LEU A 68 36.47 13.39 -5.70
C LEU A 68 36.98 13.40 -7.14
N GLU A 69 38.22 13.84 -7.35
CA GLU A 69 38.88 13.73 -8.64
C GLU A 69 39.14 12.25 -8.95
N GLU A 70 39.12 11.92 -10.24
CA GLU A 70 39.21 10.55 -10.73
C GLU A 70 40.43 9.80 -10.17
N ARG A 71 41.60 10.46 -10.12
CA ARG A 71 42.85 9.87 -9.62
C ARG A 71 42.78 9.50 -8.14
N SER A 72 42.07 10.28 -7.35
CA SER A 72 41.95 10.10 -5.90
C SER A 72 40.98 8.98 -5.55
N VAL A 73 39.91 8.82 -6.33
CA VAL A 73 38.88 7.79 -6.08
C VAL A 73 39.18 6.45 -6.77
N ALA A 74 40.01 6.43 -7.82
CA ALA A 74 40.34 5.22 -8.57
C ALA A 74 40.93 4.07 -7.71
N PRO A 75 41.83 4.30 -6.72
CA PRO A 75 42.34 3.20 -5.88
C PRO A 75 41.27 2.55 -4.99
N LEU A 76 40.24 3.31 -4.57
CA LEU A 76 39.10 2.77 -3.83
C LEU A 76 38.18 2.01 -4.78
N ILE A 77 37.79 2.63 -5.90
CA ILE A 77 36.90 2.01 -6.89
C ILE A 77 37.51 0.73 -7.49
N GLY A 78 38.83 0.70 -7.69
CA GLY A 78 39.60 -0.49 -8.10
C GLY A 78 39.43 -1.71 -7.18
N ARG A 79 38.99 -1.49 -5.94
CA ARG A 79 38.71 -2.54 -4.96
C ARG A 79 37.22 -2.81 -4.80
N THR A 80 36.35 -2.15 -5.57
CA THR A 80 34.90 -2.16 -5.36
C THR A 80 34.16 -2.75 -6.56
N LYS A 81 33.28 -3.73 -6.31
CA LYS A 81 32.42 -4.29 -7.38
C LYS A 81 31.30 -3.33 -7.78
N VAL A 82 30.53 -2.83 -6.80
CA VAL A 82 29.39 -1.93 -7.03
C VAL A 82 29.54 -0.64 -6.21
N VAL A 83 29.35 0.51 -6.87
CA VAL A 83 29.36 1.83 -6.26
C VAL A 83 27.93 2.38 -6.20
N ILE A 84 27.48 2.77 -5.00
CA ILE A 84 26.31 3.63 -4.83
C ILE A 84 26.82 5.05 -4.56
N ASN A 85 26.45 6.00 -5.42
CA ASN A 85 26.86 7.38 -5.28
C ASN A 85 25.70 8.28 -4.82
N GLY A 86 25.86 8.90 -3.66
CA GLY A 86 24.92 9.87 -3.10
C GLY A 86 25.47 11.29 -2.98
N VAL A 87 26.50 11.65 -3.74
CA VAL A 87 27.15 12.98 -3.67
C VAL A 87 26.56 13.96 -4.68
N GLY A 88 25.55 14.72 -4.23
CA GLY A 88 24.96 15.82 -5.00
C GLY A 88 25.46 17.23 -4.58
N PRO A 89 25.32 18.26 -5.44
CA PRO A 89 24.90 18.22 -6.85
C PRO A 89 25.89 17.42 -7.71
N PHE A 90 25.37 16.58 -8.58
CA PHE A 90 26.13 15.49 -9.17
C PHE A 90 27.10 15.99 -10.25
N HIS A 91 26.68 16.90 -11.11
CA HIS A 91 27.52 17.50 -12.15
C HIS A 91 28.78 18.17 -11.62
N ARG A 92 28.72 18.73 -10.40
CA ARG A 92 29.86 19.40 -9.78
C ARG A 92 30.86 18.43 -9.17
N PHE A 93 30.40 17.34 -8.58
CA PHE A 93 31.20 16.53 -7.67
C PHE A 93 31.40 15.07 -8.10
N SER A 94 30.54 14.54 -8.97
CA SER A 94 30.45 13.10 -9.23
C SER A 94 31.08 12.65 -10.54
N SER A 95 31.48 13.56 -11.43
CA SER A 95 32.09 13.21 -12.72
C SER A 95 33.37 12.35 -12.58
N GLY A 96 34.19 12.62 -11.56
CA GLY A 96 35.40 11.83 -11.28
C GLY A 96 35.10 10.40 -10.82
N ILE A 97 34.04 10.21 -10.01
CA ILE A 97 33.59 8.88 -9.56
C ILE A 97 33.11 8.06 -10.76
N VAL A 98 32.26 8.63 -11.61
CA VAL A 98 31.74 7.94 -12.81
C VAL A 98 32.87 7.58 -13.76
N GLY A 99 33.78 8.53 -14.04
CA GLY A 99 34.94 8.28 -14.89
C GLY A 99 35.85 7.17 -14.37
N ALA A 100 36.07 7.11 -13.05
CA ALA A 100 36.85 6.04 -12.44
C ALA A 100 36.15 4.68 -12.56
N CYS A 101 34.84 4.60 -12.28
CA CYS A 101 34.06 3.37 -12.51
C CYS A 101 34.13 2.91 -13.97
N ALA A 102 33.94 3.85 -14.91
CA ALA A 102 33.99 3.57 -16.34
C ALA A 102 35.33 2.98 -16.79
N ARG A 103 36.46 3.42 -16.23
CA ARG A 103 37.80 2.91 -16.61
C ARG A 103 38.21 1.64 -15.89
N VAL A 104 37.84 1.52 -14.62
CA VAL A 104 38.18 0.35 -13.79
C VAL A 104 37.33 -0.86 -14.15
N GLY A 105 36.10 -0.66 -14.62
CA GLY A 105 35.16 -1.76 -14.87
C GLY A 105 34.19 -2.01 -13.71
N SER A 106 34.09 -1.11 -12.74
CA SER A 106 33.17 -1.23 -11.59
C SER A 106 31.74 -0.84 -11.98
N CYS A 107 30.76 -1.52 -11.40
CA CYS A 107 29.35 -1.16 -11.56
C CYS A 107 29.03 0.12 -10.76
N TYR A 108 28.11 0.93 -11.27
CA TYR A 108 27.74 2.21 -10.69
C TYR A 108 26.23 2.42 -10.69
N VAL A 109 25.70 2.90 -9.57
CA VAL A 109 24.35 3.45 -9.48
C VAL A 109 24.36 4.78 -8.71
N ASP A 110 23.47 5.68 -9.09
CA ASP A 110 23.19 6.90 -8.34
C ASP A 110 21.68 7.23 -8.39
N PHE A 111 21.30 8.33 -7.76
CA PHE A 111 19.94 8.86 -7.80
C PHE A 111 19.90 10.31 -8.30
N THR A 112 20.75 10.66 -9.27
CA THR A 112 20.74 12.00 -9.87
C THR A 112 19.42 12.28 -10.61
N THR A 113 19.00 13.54 -10.62
CA THR A 113 17.91 14.04 -11.47
C THR A 113 18.41 14.97 -12.57
N GLU A 114 19.72 15.05 -12.76
CA GLU A 114 20.39 16.01 -13.66
C GLU A 114 20.55 15.41 -15.07
N THR A 115 19.47 15.39 -15.85
CA THR A 115 19.44 14.70 -17.17
C THR A 115 20.52 15.18 -18.13
N LEU A 116 20.83 16.48 -18.17
CA LEU A 116 21.86 17.00 -19.07
C LEU A 116 23.29 16.65 -18.63
N TRP A 117 23.50 16.40 -17.34
CA TRP A 117 24.76 15.82 -16.88
C TRP A 117 24.88 14.35 -17.28
N ILE A 118 23.80 13.56 -17.18
CA ILE A 118 23.80 12.18 -17.69
C ILE A 118 24.18 12.15 -19.18
N LYS A 119 23.64 13.08 -19.98
CA LYS A 119 24.02 13.26 -21.39
C LYS A 119 25.53 13.46 -21.53
N GLU A 120 26.11 14.41 -20.79
CA GLU A 120 27.56 14.68 -20.82
C GLU A 120 28.39 13.47 -20.40
N LEU A 121 27.92 12.68 -19.42
CA LEU A 121 28.60 11.45 -19.01
C LEU A 121 28.59 10.38 -20.11
N ILE A 122 27.46 10.17 -20.77
CA ILE A 122 27.33 9.25 -21.90
C ILE A 122 28.31 9.67 -23.00
N GLU A 123 28.30 10.96 -23.40
CA GLU A 123 29.20 11.49 -24.44
C GLU A 123 30.68 11.33 -24.10
N ARG A 124 31.04 11.34 -22.81
CA ARG A 124 32.44 11.28 -22.36
C ARG A 124 32.94 9.87 -22.09
N PHE A 125 32.07 8.96 -21.63
CA PHE A 125 32.51 7.71 -21.00
C PHE A 125 31.82 6.45 -21.54
N GLU A 126 30.83 6.55 -22.44
CA GLU A 126 30.12 5.37 -22.98
C GLU A 126 31.08 4.35 -23.59
N ASP A 127 31.99 4.78 -24.47
CA ASP A 127 32.92 3.87 -25.15
C ASP A 127 33.93 3.25 -24.17
N VAL A 128 34.43 4.05 -23.23
CA VAL A 128 35.35 3.57 -22.18
C VAL A 128 34.66 2.53 -21.28
N ALA A 129 33.40 2.76 -20.91
CA ALA A 129 32.62 1.83 -20.11
C ALA A 129 32.32 0.53 -20.87
N ARG A 130 32.08 0.60 -22.19
CA ARG A 130 31.93 -0.58 -23.05
C ARG A 130 33.21 -1.41 -23.12
N GLU A 131 34.35 -0.74 -23.28
CA GLU A 131 35.67 -1.39 -23.36
C GLU A 131 36.06 -2.08 -22.05
N SER A 132 35.82 -1.42 -20.91
CA SER A 132 36.14 -1.98 -19.59
C SER A 132 35.12 -3.01 -19.09
N GLY A 133 33.92 -3.02 -19.67
CA GLY A 133 32.79 -3.81 -19.18
C GLY A 133 32.07 -3.22 -17.96
N ALA A 134 32.33 -1.95 -17.62
CA ALA A 134 31.62 -1.25 -16.54
C ALA A 134 30.13 -1.11 -16.86
N ILE A 135 29.28 -1.30 -15.85
CA ILE A 135 27.82 -1.11 -15.97
C ILE A 135 27.44 0.12 -15.17
N LEU A 136 27.03 1.19 -15.85
CA LEU A 136 26.76 2.49 -15.24
C LEU A 136 25.27 2.82 -15.38
N ILE A 137 24.55 2.94 -14.25
CA ILE A 137 23.11 3.23 -14.24
C ILE A 137 22.86 4.50 -13.41
N PRO A 138 23.08 5.68 -13.98
CA PRO A 138 22.72 6.93 -13.32
C PRO A 138 21.19 7.13 -13.29
N GLY A 139 20.69 7.84 -12.30
CA GLY A 139 19.30 8.27 -12.21
C GLY A 139 18.34 7.19 -11.72
N ILE A 140 18.80 6.25 -10.88
CA ILE A 140 17.92 5.34 -10.11
C ILE A 140 17.29 6.13 -8.94
N SER A 141 16.46 7.10 -9.29
CA SER A 141 15.74 8.00 -8.40
C SER A 141 14.22 7.74 -8.51
N PRO A 142 13.33 8.53 -7.88
CA PRO A 142 11.89 8.46 -8.12
C PRO A 142 11.46 8.61 -9.59
N THR A 143 12.40 8.83 -10.52
CA THR A 143 12.25 8.73 -11.98
C THR A 143 12.26 7.28 -12.52
N ALA A 144 12.89 6.33 -11.82
CA ALA A 144 12.97 4.92 -12.22
C ALA A 144 11.61 4.24 -12.47
N PRO A 145 10.54 4.53 -11.71
CA PRO A 145 9.20 3.99 -11.99
C PRO A 145 8.69 4.25 -13.40
N ALA A 146 8.99 5.41 -13.99
CA ALA A 146 8.59 5.76 -15.35
C ALA A 146 9.22 4.81 -16.37
N ASP A 147 10.53 4.57 -16.24
CA ASP A 147 11.29 3.66 -17.09
C ASP A 147 10.81 2.21 -16.95
N LEU A 148 10.64 1.74 -15.71
CA LEU A 148 10.18 0.38 -15.43
C LEU A 148 8.77 0.10 -15.96
N ILE A 149 7.83 1.02 -15.73
CA ILE A 149 6.46 0.85 -16.24
C ILE A 149 6.45 0.84 -17.76
N ALA A 150 7.19 1.75 -18.41
CA ALA A 150 7.26 1.78 -19.86
C ALA A 150 7.83 0.48 -20.44
N TRP A 151 8.88 -0.06 -19.80
CA TRP A 151 9.48 -1.34 -20.15
C TRP A 151 8.53 -2.52 -19.97
N LEU A 152 7.84 -2.60 -18.83
CA LEU A 152 6.85 -3.66 -18.57
C LEU A 152 5.69 -3.63 -19.59
N ILE A 153 5.21 -2.43 -19.94
CA ILE A 153 4.18 -2.24 -20.97
C ILE A 153 4.72 -2.70 -22.33
N ALA A 154 5.93 -2.29 -22.71
CA ALA A 154 6.52 -2.66 -24.00
C ALA A 154 6.69 -4.19 -24.12
N LYS A 155 7.19 -4.85 -23.06
CA LYS A 155 7.29 -6.31 -22.96
C LYS A 155 5.95 -7.00 -23.14
N GLN A 156 4.93 -6.55 -22.42
CA GLN A 156 3.60 -7.14 -22.50
C GLN A 156 2.94 -6.92 -23.87
N ILE A 157 3.14 -5.76 -24.51
CA ILE A 157 2.65 -5.50 -25.87
C ILE A 157 3.38 -6.40 -26.88
N ARG A 158 4.70 -6.52 -26.77
CA ARG A 158 5.50 -7.37 -27.66
C ARG A 158 5.11 -8.84 -27.55
N GLU A 159 4.97 -9.35 -26.33
CA GLU A 159 4.57 -10.74 -26.06
C GLU A 159 3.16 -11.04 -26.61
N ARG A 160 2.21 -10.11 -26.47
CA ARG A 160 0.80 -10.36 -26.83
C ARG A 160 0.45 -10.05 -28.28
N TYR A 161 1.09 -9.05 -28.87
CA TYR A 161 0.72 -8.53 -30.19
C TYR A 161 1.84 -8.67 -31.23
N SER A 162 2.99 -9.24 -30.86
CA SER A 162 4.18 -9.37 -31.72
C SER A 162 4.65 -8.05 -32.34
N THR A 163 4.29 -6.91 -31.74
CA THR A 163 4.67 -5.55 -32.14
C THR A 163 5.12 -4.76 -30.92
N GLY A 164 5.89 -3.70 -31.11
CA GLY A 164 6.21 -2.75 -30.05
C GLY A 164 5.09 -1.71 -29.87
N PRO A 165 5.07 -1.00 -28.72
CA PRO A 165 4.21 0.16 -28.54
C PRO A 165 4.54 1.26 -29.56
N GLU A 166 3.52 1.90 -30.11
CA GLU A 166 3.72 3.14 -30.87
C GLU A 166 3.84 4.33 -29.91
N GLU A 167 3.05 4.33 -28.83
CA GLU A 167 3.06 5.39 -27.83
C GLU A 167 2.79 4.82 -26.44
N ILE A 168 3.49 5.35 -25.44
CA ILE A 168 3.13 5.18 -24.04
C ILE A 168 2.89 6.56 -23.44
N VAL A 169 1.70 6.76 -22.85
CA VAL A 169 1.36 7.97 -22.11
C VAL A 169 1.32 7.62 -20.64
N ALA A 170 2.02 8.39 -19.82
CA ALA A 170 2.12 8.20 -18.39
C ALA A 170 1.69 9.42 -17.59
N THR A 171 1.28 9.17 -16.35
CA THR A 171 1.15 10.17 -15.29
C THR A 171 2.16 9.84 -14.20
N GLY A 172 2.92 10.84 -13.75
CA GLY A 172 3.80 10.72 -12.59
C GLY A 172 3.40 11.74 -11.53
N LYS A 173 2.77 11.29 -10.44
CA LYS A 173 2.35 12.13 -9.32
C LYS A 173 3.22 11.82 -8.11
N LEU A 174 3.95 12.84 -7.65
CA LEU A 174 4.76 12.79 -6.42
C LEU A 174 4.16 13.76 -5.41
N ASP A 175 3.59 13.24 -4.33
CA ASP A 175 3.10 14.04 -3.21
C ASP A 175 4.28 14.37 -2.29
N ILE A 176 5.04 15.42 -2.62
CA ILE A 176 6.21 15.86 -1.86
C ILE A 176 5.78 16.88 -0.80
N LYS A 177 6.16 16.68 0.46
CA LYS A 177 5.90 17.65 1.54
C LYS A 177 7.13 18.45 1.92
N ALA A 178 8.32 17.89 1.76
CA ALA A 178 9.54 18.58 2.08
C ALA A 178 10.69 18.20 1.14
N MET A 179 11.57 19.17 0.88
CA MET A 179 12.75 19.00 0.04
C MET A 179 14.01 19.28 0.86
N SER A 180 14.98 18.37 0.81
CA SER A 180 16.29 18.57 1.43
C SER A 180 17.04 19.72 0.76
N ALA A 181 17.91 20.38 1.52
CA ALA A 181 18.80 21.42 1.01
C ALA A 181 19.58 20.94 -0.24
N GLY A 182 20.11 19.72 -0.21
CA GLY A 182 20.88 19.15 -1.33
C GLY A 182 20.03 18.94 -2.59
N SER A 183 18.78 18.52 -2.46
CA SER A 183 17.86 18.39 -3.60
C SER A 183 17.50 19.75 -4.19
N LEU A 184 17.24 20.76 -3.35
CA LEU A 184 16.95 22.11 -3.83
C LEU A 184 18.17 22.71 -4.54
N THR A 185 19.37 22.58 -3.96
CA THR A 185 20.62 23.01 -4.62
C THR A 185 20.82 22.31 -5.95
N THR A 186 20.54 21.00 -6.05
CA THR A 186 20.64 20.24 -7.31
C THR A 186 19.75 20.83 -8.40
N VAL A 187 18.50 21.17 -8.07
CA VAL A 187 17.56 21.80 -9.02
C VAL A 187 18.04 23.19 -9.45
N LEU A 188 18.47 24.01 -8.49
CA LEU A 188 18.92 25.39 -8.77
C LEU A 188 20.21 25.43 -9.59
N ASP A 189 21.20 24.60 -9.25
CA ASP A 189 22.49 24.50 -9.96
C ASP A 189 22.28 23.94 -11.38
N SER A 190 21.30 23.05 -11.58
CA SER A 190 20.97 22.56 -12.92
C SER A 190 20.43 23.67 -13.83
N LEU A 191 19.51 24.49 -13.33
CA LEU A 191 18.98 25.63 -14.09
C LEU A 191 20.02 26.74 -14.28
N GLU A 192 20.97 26.88 -13.35
CA GLU A 192 22.12 27.78 -13.50
C GLU A 192 23.05 27.35 -14.64
N THR A 193 23.36 26.06 -14.71
CA THR A 193 24.37 25.51 -15.61
C THR A 193 23.88 25.43 -17.05
N TRP A 194 22.68 24.88 -17.27
CA TRP A 194 22.16 24.64 -18.63
C TRP A 194 21.01 25.56 -19.04
N GLY A 195 20.53 26.41 -18.14
CA GLY A 195 19.39 27.29 -18.38
C GLY A 195 18.04 26.55 -18.47
N PRO A 196 16.93 27.29 -18.65
CA PRO A 196 15.59 26.70 -18.70
C PRO A 196 15.20 26.11 -20.05
N GLY A 197 15.97 26.37 -21.11
CA GLY A 197 15.56 26.10 -22.49
C GLY A 197 15.16 24.64 -22.72
N TRP A 198 15.92 23.71 -22.17
CA TRP A 198 15.62 22.28 -22.28
C TRP A 198 14.36 21.87 -21.49
N TYR A 199 14.13 22.42 -20.29
CA TYR A 199 12.89 22.18 -19.53
C TYR A 199 11.65 22.79 -20.21
N ILE A 200 11.83 23.85 -20.99
CA ILE A 200 10.71 24.54 -21.67
C ILE A 200 10.35 23.84 -22.99
N SER A 201 11.34 23.51 -23.81
CA SER A 201 11.14 23.03 -25.18
C SER A 201 12.20 22.02 -25.65
N GLY A 202 12.95 21.42 -24.72
CA GLY A 202 14.00 20.46 -25.03
C GLY A 202 13.48 19.18 -25.66
N ASN A 203 14.35 18.51 -26.41
CA ASN A 203 14.09 17.18 -26.94
C ASN A 203 14.27 16.14 -25.83
N SER A 204 13.30 15.23 -25.67
CA SER A 204 13.37 14.11 -24.73
C SER A 204 14.13 12.91 -25.26
N TRP A 205 14.78 12.98 -26.43
CA TRP A 205 15.71 11.96 -26.93
C TRP A 205 17.17 12.29 -26.62
N VAL A 206 17.40 13.20 -25.69
CA VAL A 206 18.73 13.77 -25.41
C VAL A 206 19.75 12.74 -24.86
N LEU A 207 19.29 11.64 -24.27
CA LEU A 207 20.14 10.56 -23.77
C LEU A 207 20.38 9.45 -24.79
N SER A 208 19.59 9.38 -25.85
CA SER A 208 19.64 8.30 -26.83
C SER A 208 20.88 8.39 -27.73
N ASP A 209 21.25 7.27 -28.35
CA ASP A 209 22.39 7.20 -29.27
C ASP A 209 22.21 8.18 -30.45
N PRO A 210 23.15 9.12 -30.71
CA PRO A 210 23.09 10.04 -31.83
C PRO A 210 22.96 9.37 -33.21
N ALA A 211 23.46 8.13 -33.35
CA ALA A 211 23.36 7.34 -34.57
C ALA A 211 21.92 6.85 -34.82
N GLN A 212 21.12 6.68 -33.76
CA GLN A 212 19.71 6.33 -33.85
C GLN A 212 18.85 7.60 -33.79
N LYS A 213 18.65 8.24 -34.94
CA LYS A 213 17.75 9.40 -35.02
C LYS A 213 16.29 8.95 -34.90
N PRO A 214 15.55 9.38 -33.86
CA PRO A 214 14.13 9.10 -33.76
C PRO A 214 13.38 9.76 -34.91
N LYS A 215 12.31 9.12 -35.40
CA LYS A 215 11.42 9.77 -36.38
C LYS A 215 10.69 10.96 -35.75
N PRO A 216 10.34 11.99 -36.56
CA PRO A 216 9.76 13.22 -36.03
C PRO A 216 8.49 12.95 -35.22
N LYS A 217 8.45 13.51 -34.01
CA LYS A 217 7.30 13.50 -33.12
C LYS A 217 6.05 14.02 -33.84
N PRO A 218 4.86 13.40 -33.67
CA PRO A 218 3.61 14.01 -34.09
C PRO A 218 3.49 15.40 -33.45
N LYS A 219 3.19 16.44 -34.23
CA LYS A 219 3.06 17.79 -33.68
C LYS A 219 1.94 17.78 -32.63
N PRO A 220 2.20 18.20 -31.38
CA PRO A 220 1.15 18.27 -30.38
C PRO A 220 0.05 19.21 -30.87
N SER A 221 -1.20 18.93 -30.45
CA SER A 221 -2.32 19.81 -30.79
C SER A 221 -2.03 21.24 -30.30
N LEU A 222 -2.60 22.24 -30.97
CA LEU A 222 -2.42 23.64 -30.60
C LEU A 222 -2.85 23.89 -29.14
N VAL A 223 -3.87 23.17 -28.68
CA VAL A 223 -4.36 23.16 -27.30
C VAL A 223 -3.31 22.59 -26.33
N SER A 224 -2.71 21.44 -26.65
CA SER A 224 -1.66 20.86 -25.80
C SER A 224 -0.43 21.76 -25.73
N ARG A 225 -0.06 22.42 -26.84
CA ARG A 225 1.09 23.31 -26.89
C ARG A 225 0.91 24.60 -26.09
N LEU A 226 -0.26 25.24 -26.18
CA LEU A 226 -0.52 26.54 -25.54
C LEU A 226 -1.04 26.41 -24.10
N PHE A 227 -1.75 25.33 -23.79
CA PHE A 227 -2.44 25.16 -22.51
C PHE A 227 -1.96 23.96 -21.70
N GLY A 228 -1.01 23.18 -22.24
CA GLY A 228 -0.50 21.97 -21.58
C GLY A 228 -1.53 20.85 -21.44
N TYR A 229 -2.72 21.00 -22.01
CA TYR A 229 -3.84 20.07 -21.83
C TYR A 229 -3.76 18.87 -22.76
N ARG A 230 -3.86 17.68 -22.19
CA ARG A 230 -4.10 16.43 -22.91
C ARG A 230 -5.19 15.65 -22.19
N HIS A 231 -6.03 14.93 -22.91
CA HIS A 231 -6.99 14.01 -22.32
C HIS A 231 -6.73 12.62 -22.86
N VAL A 232 -6.58 11.66 -21.95
CA VAL A 232 -6.50 10.23 -22.27
C VAL A 232 -7.60 9.55 -21.50
N PRO A 233 -8.59 8.89 -22.14
CA PRO A 233 -9.79 8.40 -21.45
C PRO A 233 -9.53 7.59 -20.18
N ILE A 234 -8.44 6.81 -20.15
CA ILE A 234 -8.04 5.98 -19.01
C ILE A 234 -7.34 6.78 -17.89
N LEU A 235 -6.58 7.81 -18.26
CA LEU A 235 -5.78 8.61 -17.31
C LEU A 235 -6.50 9.91 -16.92
N GLY A 236 -7.61 10.24 -17.59
CA GLY A 236 -8.36 11.46 -17.38
C GLY A 236 -7.69 12.69 -18.01
N PRO A 237 -8.02 13.89 -17.50
CA PRO A 237 -7.40 15.15 -17.89
C PRO A 237 -5.95 15.25 -17.37
N LEU A 238 -5.05 15.74 -18.21
CA LEU A 238 -3.61 15.77 -17.98
C LEU A 238 -3.03 17.17 -18.22
N SER A 239 -1.97 17.52 -17.48
CA SER A 239 -1.24 18.77 -17.61
C SER A 239 0.28 18.56 -17.64
N THR A 240 1.01 19.62 -17.95
CA THR A 240 2.47 19.65 -18.02
C THR A 240 3.11 19.20 -16.70
N SER A 241 4.04 18.26 -16.80
CA SER A 241 4.87 17.79 -15.69
C SER A 241 6.26 18.45 -15.72
N PHE A 242 6.77 18.85 -14.55
CA PHE A 242 8.15 19.33 -14.40
C PHE A 242 9.17 18.19 -14.56
N THR A 243 8.87 16.98 -14.07
CA THR A 243 9.75 15.80 -14.15
C THR A 243 9.65 15.08 -15.50
N GLY A 244 8.57 15.33 -16.25
CA GLY A 244 8.26 14.63 -17.50
C GLY A 244 9.40 14.61 -18.53
N PRO A 245 10.08 15.73 -18.84
CA PRO A 245 11.20 15.73 -19.81
C PRO A 245 12.35 14.80 -19.41
N GLY A 246 12.72 14.76 -18.12
CA GLY A 246 13.77 13.88 -17.61
C GLY A 246 13.39 12.41 -17.68
N ASN A 247 12.17 12.07 -17.20
CA ASN A 247 11.65 10.71 -17.24
C ASN A 247 11.52 10.18 -18.67
N ALA A 248 11.02 11.01 -19.58
CA ALA A 248 10.94 10.65 -21.00
C ALA A 248 12.31 10.40 -21.61
N SER A 249 13.34 11.15 -21.19
CA SER A 249 14.71 10.94 -21.66
C SER A 249 15.30 9.60 -21.21
N MET A 250 14.98 9.16 -19.99
CA MET A 250 15.36 7.83 -19.52
C MET A 250 14.65 6.73 -20.31
N VAL A 251 13.34 6.84 -20.50
CA VAL A 251 12.54 5.86 -21.25
C VAL A 251 13.00 5.76 -22.71
N HIS A 252 13.30 6.89 -23.36
CA HIS A 252 13.80 6.89 -24.74
C HIS A 252 15.22 6.34 -24.85
N ARG A 253 16.06 6.44 -23.80
CA ARG A 253 17.34 5.73 -23.76
C ARG A 253 17.09 4.22 -23.78
N SER A 254 16.22 3.70 -22.91
CA SER A 254 15.84 2.27 -22.91
C SER A 254 15.32 1.81 -24.27
N ALA A 255 14.47 2.63 -24.90
CA ALA A 255 13.96 2.33 -26.24
C ALA A 255 15.04 2.33 -27.34
N SER A 256 16.06 3.19 -27.24
CA SER A 256 17.19 3.18 -28.18
C SER A 256 18.14 1.99 -27.98
N GLN A 257 18.19 1.44 -26.76
CA GLN A 257 19.00 0.26 -26.43
C GLN A 257 18.29 -1.05 -26.79
N ASP A 258 16.96 -1.05 -26.84
CA ASP A 258 16.16 -2.21 -27.26
C ASP A 258 15.10 -1.85 -28.33
N PRO A 259 15.53 -1.56 -29.58
CA PRO A 259 14.61 -1.23 -30.67
C PRO A 259 13.67 -2.39 -31.04
N GLU A 260 14.07 -3.63 -30.75
CA GLU A 260 13.23 -4.82 -30.98
C GLU A 260 12.07 -4.86 -30.01
N LEU A 261 12.25 -4.50 -28.75
CA LEU A 261 11.16 -4.44 -27.78
C LEU A 261 10.20 -3.29 -28.06
N TYR A 262 10.72 -2.06 -28.16
CA TYR A 262 9.91 -0.84 -28.22
C TYR A 262 9.43 -0.50 -29.63
N GLY A 263 10.22 -0.79 -30.66
CA GLY A 263 9.95 -0.41 -32.04
C GLY A 263 10.54 0.95 -32.42
N GLN A 264 10.91 1.10 -33.70
CA GLN A 264 11.63 2.27 -34.22
C GLN A 264 10.86 3.60 -34.21
N ASN A 265 9.53 3.55 -34.04
CA ASN A 265 8.66 4.74 -34.03
C ASN A 265 8.06 4.99 -32.63
N PHE A 266 8.63 4.40 -31.59
CA PHE A 266 8.13 4.50 -30.24
C PHE A 266 8.20 5.94 -29.71
N HIS A 267 7.19 6.35 -28.94
CA HIS A 267 7.17 7.63 -28.24
C HIS A 267 6.67 7.47 -26.80
N TYR A 268 7.32 8.16 -25.86
CA TYR A 268 6.88 8.26 -24.48
C TYR A 268 6.59 9.72 -24.10
N GLU A 269 5.45 9.94 -23.43
CA GLU A 269 5.11 11.23 -22.83
C GLU A 269 4.59 11.07 -21.41
N GLU A 270 4.98 11.98 -20.53
CA GLU A 270 4.57 12.00 -19.14
C GLU A 270 3.94 13.34 -18.75
N TYR A 271 2.85 13.24 -17.99
CA TYR A 271 2.04 14.36 -17.55
C TYR A 271 1.74 14.31 -16.05
N LEU A 272 1.25 15.42 -15.51
CA LEU A 272 0.60 15.46 -14.21
C LEU A 272 -0.92 15.26 -14.38
N PRO A 273 -1.58 14.49 -13.49
CA PRO A 273 -3.04 14.44 -13.45
C PRO A 273 -3.65 15.83 -13.18
N ALA A 274 -4.78 16.12 -13.81
CA ALA A 274 -5.54 17.35 -13.61
C ALA A 274 -7.04 17.05 -13.46
N ALA A 275 -7.75 17.88 -12.68
CA ALA A 275 -9.20 17.74 -12.51
C ALA A 275 -10.01 18.11 -13.77
N GLY A 276 -9.42 18.79 -14.75
CA GLY A 276 -10.10 19.24 -15.97
C GLY A 276 -9.26 20.25 -16.77
N LEU A 277 -9.85 20.83 -17.81
CA LEU A 277 -9.16 21.77 -18.70
C LEU A 277 -8.64 23.01 -17.97
N ARG A 278 -9.46 23.64 -17.11
CA ARG A 278 -9.08 24.87 -16.40
C ARG A 278 -7.91 24.64 -15.44
N SER A 279 -7.97 23.57 -14.64
CA SER A 279 -6.88 23.22 -13.72
C SER A 279 -5.63 22.82 -14.48
N ALA A 280 -5.75 22.12 -15.63
CA ALA A 280 -4.62 21.81 -16.47
C ALA A 280 -3.94 23.07 -17.04
N CYS A 281 -4.70 24.05 -17.54
CA CYS A 281 -4.15 25.33 -17.98
C CYS A 281 -3.40 26.05 -16.85
N LEU A 282 -3.99 26.08 -15.64
CA LEU A 282 -3.38 26.73 -14.49
C LEU A 282 -2.06 26.06 -14.08
N ILE A 283 -2.06 24.72 -13.97
CA ILE A 283 -0.85 23.94 -13.68
C ILE A 283 0.24 24.20 -14.72
N HIS A 284 -0.13 24.25 -16.02
CA HIS A 284 0.79 24.53 -17.10
C HIS A 284 1.45 25.91 -16.95
N LEU A 285 0.64 26.96 -16.73
CA LEU A 285 1.12 28.32 -16.56
C LEU A 285 2.01 28.46 -15.32
N ILE A 286 1.58 27.92 -14.17
CA ILE A 286 2.36 27.94 -12.92
C ILE A 286 3.70 27.24 -13.11
N THR A 287 3.70 26.05 -13.73
CA THR A 287 4.94 25.27 -13.93
C THR A 287 5.92 26.01 -14.83
N LYS A 288 5.46 26.57 -15.96
CA LYS A 288 6.32 27.34 -16.88
C LYS A 288 6.81 28.65 -16.23
N ALA A 289 5.94 29.36 -15.52
CA ALA A 289 6.30 30.56 -14.79
C ALA A 289 7.33 30.27 -13.69
N ALA A 290 7.17 29.18 -12.93
CA ALA A 290 8.12 28.77 -11.90
C ALA A 290 9.50 28.44 -12.49
N ILE A 291 9.58 27.71 -13.59
CA ILE A 291 10.85 27.42 -14.29
C ILE A 291 11.55 28.71 -14.71
N LEU A 292 10.81 29.67 -15.28
CA LEU A 292 11.35 30.95 -15.72
C LEU A 292 11.78 31.82 -14.53
N LEU A 293 10.96 31.90 -13.48
CA LEU A 293 11.24 32.69 -12.28
C LEU A 293 12.48 32.17 -11.55
N ILE A 294 12.59 30.85 -11.37
CA ILE A 294 13.76 30.21 -10.77
C ILE A 294 14.98 30.34 -11.68
N SER A 295 14.86 30.66 -12.96
CA SER A 295 16.03 30.91 -13.81
C SER A 295 16.69 32.27 -13.55
N ILE A 296 15.98 33.21 -12.92
CA ILE A 296 16.47 34.56 -12.62
C ILE A 296 17.53 34.49 -11.50
N PRO A 297 18.75 35.03 -11.71
CA PRO A 297 19.84 34.96 -10.72
C PRO A 297 19.46 35.51 -9.34
N LEU A 298 18.74 36.64 -9.28
CA LEU A 298 18.29 37.24 -8.02
C LEU A 298 17.37 36.30 -7.24
N VAL A 299 16.41 35.67 -7.92
CA VAL A 299 15.48 34.70 -7.30
C VAL A 299 16.25 33.48 -6.81
N ARG A 300 17.18 32.93 -7.61
CA ARG A 300 18.01 31.80 -7.17
C ARG A 300 18.82 32.12 -5.93
N SER A 301 19.47 33.29 -5.90
CA SER A 301 20.24 33.75 -4.74
C SER A 301 19.36 33.89 -3.50
N MET A 302 18.16 34.45 -3.64
CA MET A 302 17.20 34.52 -2.53
C MET A 302 16.77 33.13 -2.06
N LEU A 303 16.40 32.23 -2.97
CA LEU A 303 16.01 30.87 -2.62
C LEU A 303 17.14 30.14 -1.89
N ARG A 304 18.40 30.25 -2.35
CA ARG A 304 19.58 29.71 -1.69
C ARG A 304 19.78 30.29 -0.28
N TRP A 305 19.51 31.58 -0.08
CA TRP A 305 19.64 32.23 1.22
C TRP A 305 18.62 31.72 2.25
N PHE A 306 17.41 31.34 1.82
CA PHE A 306 16.41 30.72 2.69
C PHE A 306 16.66 29.24 2.98
N VAL A 307 17.61 28.60 2.29
CA VAL A 307 18.02 27.21 2.58
C VAL A 307 18.95 27.20 3.78
N ASP A 308 18.40 26.88 4.95
CA ASP A 308 19.21 26.57 6.12
C ASP A 308 19.66 25.09 6.05
N PRO A 309 20.96 24.79 5.84
CA PRO A 309 21.46 23.42 5.79
C PRO A 309 21.39 22.70 7.16
N THR A 310 21.07 23.41 8.23
CA THR A 310 20.93 22.88 9.59
C THR A 310 19.49 22.57 9.99
N LYS A 311 18.49 23.08 9.26
CA LYS A 311 17.08 22.75 9.50
C LYS A 311 16.83 21.28 9.16
N SER A 312 16.35 20.52 10.15
CA SER A 312 15.87 19.16 9.95
C SER A 312 14.58 19.17 9.13
N LEU A 313 14.48 18.24 8.18
CA LEU A 313 13.21 17.91 7.55
C LEU A 313 12.19 17.46 8.62
N PRO A 314 10.89 17.50 8.32
CA PRO A 314 9.87 16.88 9.17
C PRO A 314 10.27 15.44 9.55
N GLY A 315 9.78 14.96 10.69
CA GLY A 315 10.13 13.63 11.20
C GLY A 315 9.85 12.55 10.14
N GLN A 316 10.70 11.54 10.03
CA GLN A 316 10.53 10.52 8.99
C GLN A 316 9.18 9.81 9.08
N ASP A 317 8.67 9.58 10.29
CA ASP A 317 7.33 8.98 10.49
C ASP A 317 6.19 9.87 10.00
N GLU A 318 6.37 11.20 10.05
CA GLU A 318 5.41 12.14 9.48
C GLU A 318 5.45 12.08 7.95
N LEU A 319 6.64 12.14 7.35
CA LEU A 319 6.80 12.03 5.90
C LEU A 319 6.30 10.68 5.35
N ARG A 320 6.44 9.59 6.11
CA ARG A 320 5.89 8.27 5.75
C ARG A 320 4.37 8.25 5.61
N ARG A 321 3.66 9.12 6.33
CA ARG A 321 2.19 9.22 6.27
C ARG A 321 1.72 10.17 5.17
N LEU A 322 2.49 11.22 4.90
CA LEU A 322 2.06 12.33 4.04
C LEU A 322 2.55 12.26 2.60
N GLU A 323 3.64 11.54 2.35
CA GLU A 323 4.25 11.44 1.02
C GLU A 323 3.88 10.15 0.30
N SER A 324 3.75 10.26 -1.02
CA SER A 324 3.51 9.11 -1.88
C SER A 324 4.04 9.33 -3.30
N ALA A 325 4.35 8.23 -3.98
CA ALA A 325 4.69 8.19 -5.39
C ALA A 325 3.68 7.31 -6.13
N GLU A 326 3.01 7.88 -7.13
CA GLU A 326 2.07 7.19 -7.99
C GLU A 326 2.40 7.43 -9.46
N TYR A 327 2.65 6.35 -10.19
CA TYR A 327 2.79 6.35 -11.63
C TYR A 327 1.72 5.45 -12.25
N ARG A 328 1.10 5.94 -13.32
CA ARG A 328 0.14 5.18 -14.14
C ARG A 328 0.48 5.40 -15.59
N ALA A 329 0.47 4.37 -16.40
CA ALA A 329 0.74 4.51 -17.83
C ALA A 329 -0.13 3.59 -18.67
N VAL A 330 -0.30 3.99 -19.93
CA VAL A 330 -1.07 3.27 -20.93
C VAL A 330 -0.25 3.18 -22.21
N GLY A 331 -0.10 1.96 -22.73
CA GLY A 331 0.51 1.68 -24.02
C GLY A 331 -0.51 1.53 -25.14
N PHE A 332 -0.17 2.11 -26.29
CA PHE A 332 -0.97 2.16 -27.50
C PHE A 332 -0.26 1.45 -28.65
N ILE A 333 -1.03 0.79 -29.50
CA ILE A 333 -0.56 0.22 -30.78
C ILE A 333 -1.27 0.89 -31.96
N ALA A 334 -0.57 1.03 -33.07
CA ALA A 334 -1.14 1.42 -34.35
C ALA A 334 -1.85 0.22 -35.00
N LYS A 335 -3.08 0.39 -35.46
CA LYS A 335 -3.70 -0.53 -36.43
C LYS A 335 -3.55 0.08 -37.83
N LYS A 336 -3.23 -0.73 -38.84
CA LYS A 336 -3.09 -0.26 -40.24
C LYS A 336 -4.34 0.55 -40.65
N GLY A 337 -4.16 1.85 -40.88
CA GLY A 337 -5.23 2.76 -41.33
C GLY A 337 -6.26 3.17 -40.27
N GLN A 338 -5.99 2.97 -38.97
CA GLN A 338 -6.91 3.31 -37.87
C GLN A 338 -6.19 4.07 -36.74
N ASP A 339 -6.98 4.73 -35.88
CA ASP A 339 -6.50 5.43 -34.69
C ASP A 339 -5.79 4.50 -33.68
N LYS A 340 -4.89 5.08 -32.90
CA LYS A 340 -4.14 4.41 -31.82
C LYS A 340 -5.10 3.77 -30.81
N VAL A 341 -4.91 2.48 -30.52
CA VAL A 341 -5.77 1.75 -29.57
C VAL A 341 -5.02 1.47 -28.26
N PRO A 342 -5.58 1.82 -27.09
CA PRO A 342 -4.99 1.47 -25.80
C PRO A 342 -5.16 -0.03 -25.53
N VAL A 343 -4.06 -0.74 -25.28
CA VAL A 343 -4.04 -2.20 -25.15
C VAL A 343 -3.50 -2.72 -23.82
N VAL A 344 -2.57 -1.97 -23.21
CA VAL A 344 -1.92 -2.36 -21.96
C VAL A 344 -1.87 -1.14 -21.04
N GLN A 345 -2.09 -1.35 -19.76
CA GLN A 345 -1.96 -0.35 -18.71
C GLN A 345 -1.05 -0.90 -17.62
N ALA A 346 -0.33 -0.02 -16.92
CA ALA A 346 0.40 -0.42 -15.74
C ALA A 346 0.43 0.71 -14.71
N SER A 347 0.61 0.32 -13.45
CA SER A 347 0.75 1.26 -12.34
C SER A 347 1.87 0.86 -11.40
N PHE A 348 2.46 1.87 -10.78
CA PHE A 348 3.51 1.76 -9.78
C PHE A 348 3.12 2.70 -8.63
N VAL A 349 2.93 2.15 -7.43
CA VAL A 349 2.47 2.92 -6.28
C VAL A 349 3.30 2.59 -5.05
N ARG A 350 3.82 3.63 -4.39
CA ARG A 350 4.42 3.54 -3.07
C ARG A 350 3.90 4.66 -2.17
N GLN A 351 3.40 4.27 -0.99
CA GLN A 351 3.15 5.16 0.13
C GLN A 351 4.42 5.20 0.99
N GLY A 352 4.78 6.36 1.52
CA GLY A 352 5.96 6.50 2.36
C GLY A 352 6.90 7.63 1.90
N ALA A 353 7.83 8.00 2.79
CA ALA A 353 8.77 9.10 2.55
C ALA A 353 9.56 8.91 1.25
N LEU A 354 9.64 9.95 0.42
CA LEU A 354 10.22 9.84 -0.93
C LEU A 354 11.75 9.75 -0.93
N TYR A 355 12.41 10.22 0.13
CA TYR A 355 13.84 9.99 0.31
C TYR A 355 14.18 8.54 0.68
N GLU A 356 13.33 7.90 1.49
CA GLU A 356 13.45 6.46 1.74
C GLU A 356 13.17 5.67 0.45
N PHE A 357 12.20 6.13 -0.34
CA PHE A 357 11.94 5.53 -1.64
C PHE A 357 13.16 5.60 -2.56
N THR A 358 13.82 6.76 -2.60
CA THR A 358 15.02 6.98 -3.40
C THR A 358 16.16 6.06 -2.96
N ALA A 359 16.40 5.95 -1.66
CA ALA A 359 17.40 5.05 -1.10
C ALA A 359 17.10 3.58 -1.43
N LEU A 360 15.83 3.17 -1.28
CA LEU A 360 15.35 1.83 -1.62
C LEU A 360 15.57 1.52 -3.10
N LEU A 361 15.18 2.41 -4.02
CA LEU A 361 15.36 2.21 -5.47
C LEU A 361 16.83 1.97 -5.83
N ALA A 362 17.74 2.82 -5.33
CA ALA A 362 19.17 2.70 -5.60
C ALA A 362 19.77 1.45 -4.94
N CYS A 363 19.39 1.13 -3.70
CA CYS A 363 19.93 -0.03 -2.99
C CYS A 363 19.41 -1.36 -3.54
N VAL A 364 18.15 -1.46 -3.97
CA VAL A 364 17.67 -2.67 -4.66
C VAL A 364 18.39 -2.82 -6.00
N GLY A 365 18.64 -1.73 -6.72
CA GLY A 365 19.37 -1.78 -7.99
C GLY A 365 20.82 -2.24 -7.82
N ALA A 366 21.51 -1.70 -6.82
CA ALA A 366 22.85 -2.17 -6.45
C ALA A 366 22.87 -3.63 -6.00
N LYS A 367 21.83 -4.10 -5.29
CA LYS A 367 21.71 -5.51 -4.87
C LYS A 367 21.60 -6.45 -6.07
N VAL A 368 20.84 -6.08 -7.10
CA VAL A 368 20.77 -6.84 -8.37
C VAL A 368 22.15 -6.89 -9.04
N LEU A 369 22.88 -5.77 -9.09
CA LEU A 369 24.24 -5.73 -9.66
C LEU A 369 25.28 -6.54 -8.87
N LEU A 370 25.02 -6.83 -7.59
CA LEU A 370 25.86 -7.71 -6.76
C LEU A 370 25.56 -9.21 -6.97
N GLY A 371 24.38 -9.55 -7.47
CA GLY A 371 23.97 -10.92 -7.77
C GLY A 371 24.68 -11.52 -8.99
N GLU A 372 24.40 -12.79 -9.28
CA GLU A 372 24.75 -13.36 -10.59
C GLU A 372 24.00 -12.55 -11.67
N ARG A 373 24.68 -12.16 -12.76
CA ARG A 373 24.26 -11.15 -13.75
C ARG A 373 23.03 -11.53 -14.60
N ALA A 374 22.09 -12.30 -14.08
CA ALA A 374 20.86 -12.70 -14.73
C ALA A 374 19.98 -11.45 -14.94
N GLY A 375 19.80 -11.07 -16.21
CA GLY A 375 19.13 -9.83 -16.63
C GLY A 375 20.02 -8.91 -17.47
N LEU A 376 21.32 -8.88 -17.19
CA LEU A 376 22.33 -8.14 -17.95
C LEU A 376 22.87 -8.91 -19.17
N GLU A 377 22.48 -10.17 -19.35
CA GLU A 377 22.82 -10.96 -20.55
C GLU A 377 22.34 -10.29 -21.85
N ARG A 378 21.29 -9.47 -21.78
CA ARG A 378 20.79 -8.65 -22.91
C ARG A 378 21.55 -7.34 -23.11
N ALA A 379 22.30 -6.88 -22.12
CA ALA A 379 22.94 -5.55 -22.08
C ALA A 379 24.29 -5.50 -22.82
N GLY A 380 24.87 -6.65 -23.20
CA GLY A 380 26.15 -6.68 -23.92
C GLY A 380 27.36 -6.23 -23.08
N LYS A 381 28.45 -5.86 -23.77
CA LYS A 381 29.74 -5.45 -23.17
C LYS A 381 29.66 -4.01 -22.65
N GLY A 382 29.38 -3.81 -21.35
CA GLY A 382 29.52 -2.53 -20.63
C GLY A 382 28.79 -1.30 -21.21
N GLY A 383 28.80 -0.16 -20.52
CA GLY A 383 28.19 1.09 -20.98
C GLY A 383 27.24 1.74 -19.98
N PHE A 384 26.52 2.78 -20.44
CA PHE A 384 25.46 3.43 -19.68
C PHE A 384 24.10 2.83 -19.96
N PHE A 385 23.44 2.36 -18.90
CA PHE A 385 22.14 1.71 -18.95
C PHE A 385 21.10 2.47 -18.10
N THR A 386 19.87 2.02 -18.22
CA THR A 386 18.71 2.56 -17.50
C THR A 386 18.22 1.59 -16.43
N PRO A 387 17.39 2.03 -15.48
CA PRO A 387 16.85 1.16 -14.42
C PRO A 387 16.17 -0.11 -14.95
N SER A 388 15.48 -0.06 -16.09
CA SER A 388 14.82 -1.22 -16.72
C SER A 388 15.79 -2.29 -17.21
N SER A 389 17.06 -1.94 -17.43
CA SER A 389 18.10 -2.90 -17.81
C SER A 389 18.43 -3.92 -16.70
N LEU A 390 18.03 -3.63 -15.46
CA LEU A 390 18.13 -4.57 -14.33
C LEU A 390 17.04 -5.66 -14.37
N GLY A 391 16.06 -5.54 -15.28
CA GLY A 391 15.10 -6.60 -15.59
C GLY A 391 14.11 -6.93 -14.46
N MET A 392 13.57 -8.16 -14.52
CA MET A 392 12.54 -8.61 -13.59
C MET A 392 13.05 -8.78 -12.17
N GLU A 393 14.33 -9.08 -11.96
CA GLU A 393 14.92 -9.19 -10.62
C GLU A 393 14.80 -7.88 -9.85
N TYR A 394 14.99 -6.75 -10.54
CA TYR A 394 14.77 -5.44 -9.94
C TYR A 394 13.29 -5.19 -9.65
N VAL A 395 12.38 -5.57 -10.56
CA VAL A 395 10.93 -5.45 -10.34
C VAL A 395 10.48 -6.26 -9.12
N GLU A 396 10.94 -7.51 -8.98
CA GLU A 396 10.59 -8.35 -7.83
C GLU A 396 11.23 -7.84 -6.53
N GLY A 397 12.50 -7.43 -6.55
CA GLY A 397 13.15 -6.83 -5.39
C GLY A 397 12.44 -5.56 -4.89
N LEU A 398 11.87 -4.75 -5.80
CA LEU A 398 11.04 -3.61 -5.43
C LEU A 398 9.70 -4.04 -4.84
N ARG A 399 9.06 -5.10 -5.37
CA ARG A 399 7.81 -5.66 -4.84
C ARG A 399 7.98 -6.21 -3.43
N GLU A 400 9.04 -6.95 -3.19
CA GLU A 400 9.43 -7.44 -1.86
C GLU A 400 9.65 -6.28 -0.88
N ALA A 401 10.22 -5.17 -1.36
CA ALA A 401 10.41 -3.95 -0.58
C ALA A 401 9.13 -3.07 -0.44
N GLY A 402 7.95 -3.63 -0.73
CA GLY A 402 6.64 -3.01 -0.49
C GLY A 402 6.11 -2.11 -1.62
N VAL A 403 6.76 -2.10 -2.79
CA VAL A 403 6.30 -1.34 -3.96
C VAL A 403 5.22 -2.11 -4.73
N LYS A 404 4.10 -1.46 -5.04
CA LYS A 404 3.02 -2.08 -5.83
C LYS A 404 3.23 -1.81 -7.31
N ILE A 405 3.64 -2.82 -8.08
CA ILE A 405 3.80 -2.74 -9.55
C ILE A 405 2.80 -3.69 -10.21
N ARG A 406 1.87 -3.15 -11.01
CA ARG A 406 0.77 -3.90 -11.65
C ARG A 406 0.72 -3.66 -13.16
N GLY A 407 0.41 -4.68 -13.94
CA GLY A 407 0.09 -4.59 -15.37
C GLY A 407 -1.30 -5.15 -15.64
N TYR A 408 -2.06 -4.49 -16.51
CA TYR A 408 -3.41 -4.87 -16.92
C TYR A 408 -3.51 -4.83 -18.44
N THR A 409 -3.94 -5.94 -19.04
CA THR A 409 -4.26 -5.98 -20.48
C THR A 409 -5.76 -5.82 -20.68
N ARG A 410 -6.16 -4.99 -21.65
CA ARG A 410 -7.56 -4.91 -22.05
C ARG A 410 -7.85 -6.10 -22.97
N ASN A 411 -8.85 -6.92 -22.63
CA ASN A 411 -9.45 -7.83 -23.60
C ASN A 411 -10.20 -6.98 -24.63
N SER A 412 -9.51 -6.56 -25.68
CA SER A 412 -10.20 -6.14 -26.90
C SER A 412 -10.96 -7.35 -27.41
N GLY A 413 -12.29 -7.28 -27.47
CA GLY A 413 -13.14 -8.33 -28.03
C GLY A 413 -12.65 -8.73 -29.42
N LEU A 414 -11.92 -9.84 -29.47
CA LEU A 414 -11.51 -10.59 -30.65
C LEU A 414 -11.48 -12.03 -30.15
N GLY A 415 -12.45 -12.83 -30.60
CA GLY A 415 -12.63 -14.22 -30.17
C GLY A 415 -11.52 -15.14 -30.66
N GLY A 416 -11.41 -16.30 -30.00
CA GLY A 416 -10.65 -17.46 -30.47
C GLY A 416 -9.56 -17.94 -29.51
N ASP A 417 -9.84 -19.08 -28.88
CA ASP A 417 -8.94 -20.11 -28.34
C ASP A 417 -7.98 -19.79 -27.18
N THR A 418 -8.52 -20.10 -25.99
CA THR A 418 -7.77 -20.58 -24.82
C THR A 418 -7.27 -22.02 -25.02
N ALA A 419 -6.14 -22.33 -24.37
CA ALA A 419 -5.62 -23.66 -23.99
C ALA A 419 -4.54 -24.28 -24.91
N SER A 420 -3.25 -24.04 -24.58
CA SER A 420 -2.20 -25.05 -24.84
C SER A 420 -0.84 -24.89 -24.12
N MET A 421 -0.68 -24.07 -23.08
CA MET A 421 0.64 -23.96 -22.41
C MET A 421 0.67 -24.15 -20.88
N HIS A 422 -0.46 -24.39 -20.23
CA HIS A 422 -0.53 -24.46 -18.76
C HIS A 422 -0.51 -25.88 -18.16
N GLU A 423 -0.60 -26.94 -18.98
CA GLU A 423 -0.70 -28.32 -18.47
C GLU A 423 0.63 -29.08 -18.35
N THR A 424 1.73 -28.58 -18.90
CA THR A 424 3.00 -29.35 -18.92
C THR A 424 3.94 -29.08 -17.73
N LEU A 425 3.70 -28.03 -16.94
CA LEU A 425 4.58 -27.64 -15.81
C LEU A 425 4.13 -28.13 -14.44
N LEU A 426 2.86 -28.54 -14.27
CA LEU A 426 2.32 -29.00 -12.98
C LEU A 426 2.61 -30.48 -12.68
N ALA A 427 2.99 -31.28 -13.68
CA ALA A 427 3.18 -32.72 -13.54
C ALA A 427 4.58 -33.15 -13.03
N GLN A 428 5.55 -32.24 -12.88
CA GLN A 428 6.91 -32.58 -12.40
C GLN A 428 7.18 -32.16 -10.95
N VAL A 429 6.32 -31.35 -10.33
CA VAL A 429 6.47 -30.94 -8.91
C VAL A 429 5.77 -31.90 -7.94
N TYR A 430 4.84 -32.73 -8.44
CA TYR A 430 4.05 -33.66 -7.61
C TYR A 430 4.73 -35.00 -7.27
N LYS A 431 6.00 -35.22 -7.69
CA LYS A 431 6.69 -36.52 -7.50
C LYS A 431 7.82 -36.54 -6.48
N VAL A 432 8.04 -35.45 -5.73
CA VAL A 432 9.08 -35.38 -4.67
C VAL A 432 8.48 -35.31 -3.25
N ARG A 433 7.15 -35.38 -3.10
CA ARG A 433 6.48 -35.07 -1.83
C ARG A 433 5.77 -36.24 -1.13
N LEU A 434 6.18 -37.49 -1.41
CA LEU A 434 5.57 -38.69 -0.79
C LEU A 434 6.53 -39.54 0.07
N ASP A 435 7.82 -39.21 0.15
CA ASP A 435 8.78 -39.99 0.96
C ASP A 435 9.23 -39.28 2.26
N ALA A 436 8.65 -38.14 2.60
CA ALA A 436 9.03 -37.36 3.81
C ALA A 436 7.99 -37.43 4.96
N LEU A 437 6.95 -38.26 4.84
CA LEU A 437 5.84 -38.35 5.81
C LEU A 437 5.92 -39.54 6.76
N SER A 438 7.05 -40.23 6.81
CA SER A 438 7.27 -41.42 7.66
C SER A 438 8.54 -41.31 8.49
N PHE A 439 8.71 -40.23 9.26
CA PHE A 439 9.63 -40.25 10.40
C PHE A 439 9.21 -39.28 11.53
N SER A 440 8.57 -39.88 12.53
CA SER A 440 8.52 -39.49 13.94
C SER A 440 7.91 -38.14 14.36
N LEU A 441 6.62 -38.20 14.67
CA LEU A 441 6.05 -37.51 15.83
C LEU A 441 6.82 -37.89 17.10
N ASN A 442 7.23 -36.90 17.89
CA ASN A 442 7.50 -37.01 19.33
C ASN A 442 7.60 -35.58 19.90
N LEU A 443 6.54 -35.11 20.56
CA LEU A 443 6.62 -33.97 21.46
C LEU A 443 5.87 -34.33 22.74
N SER A 444 6.66 -34.48 23.81
CA SER A 444 6.25 -34.60 25.19
C SER A 444 5.97 -33.23 25.80
N GLU A 445 4.90 -33.17 26.58
CA GLU A 445 4.63 -32.33 27.77
C GLU A 445 5.37 -30.98 27.91
N SER A 446 4.63 -29.89 27.71
CA SER A 446 4.78 -28.68 28.53
C SER A 446 3.44 -27.94 28.62
N SER A 447 3.07 -27.63 29.86
CA SER A 447 1.85 -26.97 30.30
C SER A 447 1.79 -25.50 29.87
N ASP A 448 0.86 -25.16 28.97
CA ASP A 448 0.47 -23.78 28.68
C ASP A 448 -1.03 -23.59 28.96
N LEU A 449 -1.31 -22.89 30.07
CA LEU A 449 -2.66 -22.58 30.57
C LEU A 449 -3.45 -21.63 29.64
N SER A 450 -2.79 -21.00 28.67
CA SER A 450 -3.39 -20.14 27.64
C SER A 450 -4.24 -20.92 26.63
N ALA A 451 -3.88 -22.17 26.32
CA ALA A 451 -4.64 -23.04 25.44
C ALA A 451 -5.96 -23.52 26.07
N PHE A 452 -5.98 -23.67 27.40
CA PHE A 452 -7.17 -24.12 28.14
C PHE A 452 -8.27 -23.04 28.19
N TYR A 453 -7.91 -21.76 28.23
CA TYR A 453 -8.89 -20.67 28.22
C TYR A 453 -9.60 -20.56 26.86
N LEU A 454 -8.85 -20.72 25.75
CA LEU A 454 -9.38 -20.79 24.38
C LEU A 454 -10.27 -22.02 24.13
N LEU A 455 -9.94 -23.17 24.73
CA LEU A 455 -10.75 -24.38 24.64
C LEU A 455 -12.01 -24.31 25.51
N SER A 456 -11.97 -23.60 26.65
CA SER A 456 -13.13 -23.49 27.55
C SER A 456 -14.28 -22.62 27.02
N GLN A 457 -14.03 -21.77 26.01
CA GLN A 457 -15.08 -20.99 25.34
C GLN A 457 -15.83 -21.75 24.22
N LEU A 458 -15.38 -22.97 23.88
CA LEU A 458 -16.07 -23.86 22.95
C LEU A 458 -17.03 -24.77 23.74
N SER A 459 -18.18 -24.23 24.13
CA SER A 459 -19.28 -25.07 24.62
C SER A 459 -19.75 -26.01 23.49
N PRO A 460 -19.93 -27.33 23.74
CA PRO A 460 -20.27 -28.29 22.70
C PRO A 460 -21.76 -28.16 22.35
N ALA A 461 -22.08 -27.22 21.46
CA ALA A 461 -23.30 -27.32 20.68
C ALA A 461 -23.12 -28.44 19.65
N MET A 462 -24.09 -29.35 19.65
CA MET A 462 -24.28 -30.53 18.80
C MET A 462 -23.66 -30.43 17.40
N PRO A 463 -23.03 -31.49 16.85
CA PRO A 463 -22.42 -31.44 15.53
C PRO A 463 -23.50 -31.19 14.46
N LEU A 464 -23.51 -29.96 13.93
CA LEU A 464 -24.08 -29.68 12.62
C LEU A 464 -23.34 -30.57 11.60
N ASP A 465 -24.02 -31.01 10.54
CA ASP A 465 -23.37 -31.68 9.41
C ASP A 465 -22.63 -30.62 8.57
N ILE A 466 -21.55 -30.06 9.13
CA ILE A 466 -20.75 -28.95 8.59
C ILE A 466 -19.89 -29.42 7.41
N SER A 467 -19.81 -30.74 7.17
CA SER A 467 -18.91 -31.36 6.18
C SER A 467 -19.14 -30.91 4.73
N SER A 468 -20.29 -30.28 4.43
CA SER A 468 -20.66 -29.80 3.11
C SER A 468 -20.71 -28.26 2.94
N GLU A 469 -20.48 -27.47 3.99
CA GLU A 469 -20.61 -26.01 3.92
C GLU A 469 -19.26 -25.30 3.69
N LYS A 470 -19.19 -24.52 2.60
CA LYS A 470 -18.02 -23.73 2.23
C LYS A 470 -18.39 -22.25 2.23
N LEU A 471 -17.75 -21.49 3.11
CA LEU A 471 -18.01 -20.06 3.31
C LEU A 471 -17.11 -19.21 2.43
N LEU A 472 -17.63 -18.12 1.87
CA LEU A 472 -16.81 -17.02 1.37
C LEU A 472 -16.89 -15.85 2.35
N ILE A 473 -15.75 -15.41 2.87
CA ILE A 473 -15.69 -14.28 3.82
C ILE A 473 -14.95 -13.11 3.18
N THR A 474 -15.58 -11.95 3.10
CA THR A 474 -14.94 -10.70 2.65
C THR A 474 -14.45 -9.87 3.84
N GLY A 475 -13.44 -9.02 3.64
CA GLY A 475 -12.97 -8.11 4.69
C GLY A 475 -12.15 -8.79 5.81
N VAL A 476 -11.64 -10.00 5.57
CA VAL A 476 -10.86 -10.82 6.52
C VAL A 476 -9.59 -10.16 7.07
N SER A 477 -9.04 -9.15 6.39
CA SER A 477 -7.91 -8.34 6.89
C SER A 477 -8.32 -7.26 7.90
N GLY A 478 -9.62 -6.96 7.98
CA GLY A 478 -10.19 -5.97 8.88
C GLY A 478 -10.37 -6.51 10.29
N TYR A 479 -10.65 -5.61 11.23
CA TYR A 479 -10.83 -5.91 12.65
C TYR A 479 -11.91 -6.97 12.92
N ILE A 480 -13.12 -6.74 12.41
CA ILE A 480 -14.24 -7.69 12.54
C ILE A 480 -13.98 -8.95 11.70
N GLY A 481 -13.58 -8.78 10.45
CA GLY A 481 -13.44 -9.89 9.51
C GLY A 481 -12.36 -10.90 9.90
N PHE A 482 -11.29 -10.46 10.57
CA PHE A 482 -10.29 -11.37 11.12
C PHE A 482 -10.88 -12.25 12.24
N LYS A 483 -11.58 -11.64 13.20
CA LYS A 483 -12.27 -12.38 14.27
C LYS A 483 -13.31 -13.34 13.71
N THR A 484 -14.06 -12.94 12.68
CA THR A 484 -15.03 -13.80 11.99
C THR A 484 -14.35 -15.00 11.33
N LEU A 485 -13.21 -14.80 10.66
CA LEU A 485 -12.43 -15.88 10.07
C LEU A 485 -11.99 -16.89 11.12
N LEU A 486 -11.45 -16.42 12.26
CA LEU A 486 -11.00 -17.31 13.34
C LEU A 486 -12.16 -18.13 13.92
N ILE A 487 -13.32 -17.50 14.18
CA ILE A 487 -14.51 -18.21 14.69
C ILE A 487 -15.04 -19.22 13.66
N ALA A 488 -15.08 -18.86 12.38
CA ALA A 488 -15.53 -19.78 11.32
C ALA A 488 -14.64 -21.03 11.24
N LEU A 489 -13.31 -20.84 11.24
CA LEU A 489 -12.35 -21.94 11.22
C LEU A 489 -12.43 -22.80 12.50
N GLY A 490 -12.55 -22.16 13.67
CA GLY A 490 -12.70 -22.84 14.95
C GLY A 490 -13.97 -23.67 15.07
N ARG A 491 -15.00 -23.36 14.29
CA ARG A 491 -16.24 -24.15 14.19
C ARG A 491 -16.21 -25.24 13.12
N GLY A 492 -15.08 -25.41 12.42
CA GLY A 492 -14.93 -26.47 11.43
C GLY A 492 -15.39 -26.11 10.01
N TYR A 493 -15.78 -24.87 9.75
CA TYR A 493 -16.14 -24.46 8.38
C TYR A 493 -14.94 -24.48 7.45
N THR A 494 -15.16 -24.85 6.19
CA THR A 494 -14.19 -24.59 5.11
C THR A 494 -14.42 -23.17 4.61
N VAL A 495 -13.36 -22.36 4.50
CA VAL A 495 -13.44 -20.93 4.21
C VAL A 495 -12.60 -20.55 3.00
N ARG A 496 -13.21 -19.85 2.04
CA ARG A 496 -12.55 -19.04 1.02
C ARG A 496 -12.49 -17.59 1.51
N ALA A 497 -11.31 -17.18 1.95
CA ALA A 497 -11.05 -15.84 2.45
C ALA A 497 -10.72 -14.89 1.29
N LEU A 498 -11.59 -13.90 1.05
CA LEU A 498 -11.43 -12.96 -0.05
C LEU A 498 -10.57 -11.76 0.39
N VAL A 499 -9.44 -11.55 -0.29
CA VAL A 499 -8.52 -10.43 -0.05
C VAL A 499 -8.30 -9.62 -1.31
N ARG A 500 -7.88 -8.36 -1.17
CA ARG A 500 -7.59 -7.46 -2.32
C ARG A 500 -6.17 -7.59 -2.86
N LYS A 501 -5.27 -8.24 -2.11
CA LYS A 501 -3.83 -8.33 -2.41
C LYS A 501 -3.26 -9.62 -1.84
N GLU A 502 -2.28 -10.20 -2.53
CA GLU A 502 -1.50 -11.33 -2.05
C GLU A 502 -0.79 -11.03 -0.72
N SER A 503 -0.31 -9.79 -0.54
CA SER A 503 0.36 -9.39 0.70
C SER A 503 -0.54 -9.51 1.95
N HIS A 504 -1.87 -9.45 1.78
CA HIS A 504 -2.79 -9.68 2.90
C HIS A 504 -2.79 -11.17 3.33
N VAL A 505 -2.47 -12.10 2.43
CA VAL A 505 -2.37 -13.53 2.75
C VAL A 505 -1.24 -13.78 3.74
N LEU A 506 -0.04 -13.28 3.43
CA LEU A 506 1.13 -13.40 4.30
C LEU A 506 0.94 -12.68 5.63
N ASP A 507 0.39 -11.47 5.61
CA ASP A 507 0.07 -10.69 6.81
C ASP A 507 -0.91 -11.45 7.72
N LEU A 508 -1.96 -12.06 7.15
CA LEU A 508 -2.92 -12.86 7.90
C LEU A 508 -2.29 -14.12 8.50
N GLN A 509 -1.41 -14.81 7.77
CA GLN A 509 -0.67 -15.96 8.28
C GLN A 509 0.20 -15.59 9.48
N ASN A 510 0.89 -14.46 9.43
CA ASN A 510 1.77 -14.00 10.50
C ASN A 510 1.00 -13.56 11.75
N LYS A 511 -0.22 -13.05 11.58
CA LYS A 511 -1.06 -12.56 12.69
C LYS A 511 -1.75 -13.66 13.49
N SER A 512 -1.94 -14.84 12.91
CA SER A 512 -2.46 -16.01 13.65
C SER A 512 -1.81 -17.30 13.15
N PRO A 513 -0.53 -17.52 13.49
CA PRO A 513 0.20 -18.71 13.05
C PRO A 513 -0.41 -20.00 13.63
N THR A 514 -1.12 -19.92 14.75
CA THR A 514 -1.73 -21.06 15.44
C THR A 514 -3.09 -21.49 14.87
N VAL A 515 -3.80 -20.62 14.15
CA VAL A 515 -5.11 -20.94 13.56
C VAL A 515 -5.06 -20.94 12.04
N ILE A 516 -4.51 -19.89 11.43
CA ILE A 516 -4.53 -19.71 9.98
C ILE A 516 -3.57 -20.67 9.28
N ALA A 517 -2.36 -20.87 9.81
CA ALA A 517 -1.38 -21.75 9.16
C ALA A 517 -1.83 -23.24 9.17
N PRO A 518 -2.37 -23.80 10.27
CA PRO A 518 -2.96 -25.14 10.26
C PRO A 518 -4.15 -25.25 9.31
N ALA A 519 -5.05 -24.27 9.30
CA ALA A 519 -6.23 -24.29 8.41
C ALA A 519 -5.85 -24.29 6.92
N LEU A 520 -4.77 -23.60 6.53
CA LEU A 520 -4.24 -23.68 5.17
C LEU A 520 -3.65 -25.06 4.86
N LYS A 521 -2.91 -25.65 5.81
CA LYS A 521 -2.31 -26.98 5.64
C LYS A 521 -3.37 -28.07 5.49
N SER A 522 -4.48 -27.97 6.21
CA SER A 522 -5.61 -28.91 6.12
C SER A 522 -6.56 -28.63 4.96
N SER A 523 -6.30 -27.59 4.13
CA SER A 523 -7.22 -27.10 3.09
C SER A 523 -8.59 -26.67 3.62
N GLN A 524 -8.70 -26.42 4.93
CA GLN A 524 -9.88 -25.80 5.54
C GLN A 524 -9.97 -24.30 5.21
N LEU A 525 -8.83 -23.64 4.94
CA LEU A 525 -8.76 -22.26 4.47
C LEU A 525 -8.13 -22.20 3.08
N GLU A 526 -8.67 -21.37 2.22
CA GLU A 526 -8.01 -20.93 0.98
C GLU A 526 -8.20 -19.42 0.79
N PHE A 527 -7.25 -18.76 0.14
CA PHE A 527 -7.36 -17.34 -0.19
C PHE A 527 -7.75 -17.15 -1.65
N ALA A 528 -8.64 -16.19 -1.89
CA ALA A 528 -8.95 -15.71 -3.23
C ALA A 528 -8.60 -14.22 -3.32
N VAL A 529 -7.80 -13.85 -4.32
CA VAL A 529 -7.36 -12.46 -4.50
C VAL A 529 -8.20 -11.77 -5.56
N VAL A 530 -9.06 -10.85 -5.13
CA VAL A 530 -9.88 -10.01 -6.01
C VAL A 530 -9.55 -8.54 -5.72
N PRO A 531 -8.74 -7.86 -6.55
CA PRO A 531 -8.33 -6.49 -6.28
C PRO A 531 -9.49 -5.48 -6.26
N ASP A 532 -10.49 -5.71 -7.10
CA ASP A 532 -11.67 -4.87 -7.25
C ASP A 532 -12.94 -5.67 -6.99
N PHE A 533 -13.60 -5.36 -5.88
CA PHE A 533 -14.84 -6.03 -5.46
C PHE A 533 -16.07 -5.52 -6.23
N LEU A 534 -15.91 -4.50 -7.08
CA LEU A 534 -16.95 -3.99 -7.96
C LEU A 534 -16.94 -4.66 -9.34
N ALA A 535 -16.00 -5.60 -9.59
CA ALA A 535 -15.93 -6.35 -10.85
C ALA A 535 -16.81 -7.62 -10.78
N PRO A 536 -18.01 -7.64 -11.41
CA PRO A 536 -18.99 -8.70 -11.20
C PRO A 536 -18.49 -10.10 -11.61
N ASP A 537 -17.74 -10.18 -12.71
CA ASP A 537 -17.19 -11.46 -13.16
C ASP A 537 -16.07 -11.98 -12.24
N ALA A 538 -15.31 -11.09 -11.61
CA ALA A 538 -14.30 -11.50 -10.64
C ALA A 538 -14.95 -12.05 -9.36
N ILE A 539 -16.05 -11.43 -8.90
CA ILE A 539 -16.84 -11.94 -7.78
C ILE A 539 -17.53 -13.26 -8.12
N PHE A 540 -18.14 -13.36 -9.31
CA PHE A 540 -18.75 -14.60 -9.78
C PHE A 540 -17.77 -15.78 -9.76
N ASN A 541 -16.55 -15.60 -10.28
CA ASN A 541 -15.55 -16.66 -10.34
C ASN A 541 -15.14 -17.19 -8.96
N VAL A 542 -15.14 -16.34 -7.93
CA VAL A 542 -14.78 -16.78 -6.56
C VAL A 542 -15.94 -17.37 -5.77
N LEU A 543 -17.17 -17.31 -6.30
CA LEU A 543 -18.35 -17.90 -5.66
C LEU A 543 -18.57 -19.38 -6.03
N HIS A 544 -17.85 -19.93 -7.00
CA HIS A 544 -18.00 -21.35 -7.36
C HIS A 544 -17.75 -22.29 -6.17
N GLY A 545 -18.74 -23.14 -5.89
CA GLY A 545 -18.71 -24.11 -4.80
C GLY A 545 -18.95 -23.52 -3.40
N ILE A 546 -19.26 -22.22 -3.31
CA ILE A 546 -19.61 -21.55 -2.05
C ILE A 546 -21.09 -21.81 -1.71
N THR A 547 -21.37 -22.08 -0.44
CA THR A 547 -22.74 -22.30 0.07
C THR A 547 -23.29 -21.09 0.81
N ALA A 548 -22.43 -20.31 1.48
CA ALA A 548 -22.83 -19.07 2.13
C ALA A 548 -21.76 -17.99 2.01
N VAL A 549 -22.18 -16.73 1.90
CA VAL A 549 -21.31 -15.56 1.83
C VAL A 549 -21.45 -14.75 3.10
N ILE A 550 -20.34 -14.43 3.75
CA ILE A 550 -20.27 -13.44 4.83
C ILE A 550 -19.58 -12.19 4.28
N HIS A 551 -20.36 -11.14 4.03
CA HIS A 551 -19.91 -9.91 3.42
C HIS A 551 -19.67 -8.82 4.48
N LEU A 552 -18.41 -8.67 4.92
CA LEU A 552 -17.99 -7.63 5.88
C LEU A 552 -17.26 -6.45 5.22
N ALA A 553 -16.78 -6.61 3.99
CA ALA A 553 -16.05 -5.56 3.29
C ALA A 553 -16.97 -4.37 3.03
N SER A 554 -16.53 -3.18 3.44
CA SER A 554 -17.18 -1.91 3.15
C SER A 554 -16.11 -0.86 2.88
N PRO A 555 -16.36 0.11 2.00
CA PRO A 555 -15.58 1.34 1.98
C PRO A 555 -15.57 1.96 3.38
N LEU A 556 -14.39 2.41 3.84
CA LEU A 556 -14.26 3.20 5.07
C LEU A 556 -14.47 4.68 4.73
N ALA A 557 -14.82 5.50 5.71
CA ALA A 557 -14.87 6.95 5.53
C ALA A 557 -13.46 7.48 5.19
N VAL A 558 -13.35 8.21 4.07
CA VAL A 558 -12.11 8.85 3.62
C VAL A 558 -12.40 10.35 3.45
N GLN A 559 -11.45 11.21 3.81
CA GLN A 559 -11.58 12.64 3.49
C GLN A 559 -11.58 12.81 1.97
N THR A 560 -12.72 13.26 1.43
CA THR A 560 -12.91 13.55 0.02
C THR A 560 -13.84 14.75 -0.13
N THR A 561 -13.80 15.39 -1.31
CA THR A 561 -14.75 16.42 -1.73
C THR A 561 -15.89 15.85 -2.57
N ASN A 562 -15.85 14.57 -2.96
CA ASN A 562 -16.88 13.90 -3.77
C ASN A 562 -17.42 12.67 -3.02
N TYR A 563 -18.36 12.92 -2.10
CA TYR A 563 -18.92 11.89 -1.24
C TYR A 563 -19.71 10.80 -2.00
N ASP A 564 -20.33 11.17 -3.12
CA ASP A 564 -21.11 10.24 -3.93
C ASP A 564 -20.21 9.18 -4.55
N ASP A 565 -19.19 9.60 -5.31
CA ASP A 565 -18.34 8.68 -6.05
C ASP A 565 -17.35 7.91 -5.16
N ASP A 566 -16.90 8.51 -4.05
CA ASP A 566 -15.83 7.92 -3.23
C ASP A 566 -16.34 7.13 -2.01
N ILE A 567 -17.58 7.38 -1.54
CA ILE A 567 -18.14 6.74 -0.33
C ILE A 567 -19.46 6.04 -0.62
N ILE A 568 -20.45 6.76 -1.17
CA ILE A 568 -21.83 6.25 -1.29
C ILE A 568 -21.97 5.21 -2.38
N GLN A 569 -21.63 5.55 -3.63
CA GLN A 569 -21.76 4.65 -4.77
C GLN A 569 -20.92 3.38 -4.62
N PRO A 570 -19.67 3.42 -4.11
CA PRO A 570 -18.91 2.21 -3.83
C PRO A 570 -19.57 1.29 -2.80
N ALA A 571 -20.24 1.83 -1.77
CA ALA A 571 -20.91 1.01 -0.76
C ALA A 571 -22.14 0.29 -1.33
N ILE A 572 -22.96 1.01 -2.11
CA ILE A 572 -24.12 0.44 -2.80
C ILE A 572 -23.66 -0.63 -3.81
N SER A 573 -22.74 -0.24 -4.69
CA SER A 573 -22.25 -1.09 -5.79
C SER A 573 -21.60 -2.38 -5.28
N MET A 574 -20.90 -2.32 -4.13
CA MET A 574 -20.26 -3.50 -3.57
C MET A 574 -21.28 -4.55 -3.14
N VAL A 575 -22.36 -4.14 -2.46
CA VAL A 575 -23.40 -5.08 -2.04
C VAL A 575 -24.18 -5.61 -3.24
N THR A 576 -24.59 -4.74 -4.18
CA THR A 576 -25.34 -5.19 -5.36
C THR A 576 -24.52 -6.12 -6.26
N THR A 577 -23.22 -5.85 -6.45
CA THR A 577 -22.31 -6.71 -7.23
C THR A 577 -22.24 -8.13 -6.65
N PHE A 578 -22.15 -8.25 -5.32
CA PHE A 578 -22.14 -9.56 -4.64
C PHE A 578 -23.47 -10.29 -4.79
N LEU A 579 -24.58 -9.59 -4.59
CA LEU A 579 -25.92 -10.18 -4.71
C LEU A 579 -26.19 -10.64 -6.15
N GLU A 580 -25.86 -9.81 -7.15
CA GLU A 580 -25.96 -10.15 -8.58
C GLU A 580 -25.10 -11.36 -8.93
N ALA A 581 -23.83 -11.39 -8.52
CA ALA A 581 -22.95 -12.51 -8.77
C ALA A 581 -23.47 -13.80 -8.09
N ALA A 582 -24.03 -13.71 -6.89
CA ALA A 582 -24.61 -14.85 -6.18
C ALA A 582 -25.82 -15.43 -6.91
N THR A 583 -26.62 -14.63 -7.63
CA THR A 583 -27.77 -15.17 -8.41
C THR A 583 -27.34 -16.14 -9.51
N ARG A 584 -26.10 -15.98 -10.01
CA ARG A 584 -25.53 -16.84 -11.05
C ARG A 584 -24.96 -18.15 -10.50
N VAL A 585 -24.93 -18.34 -9.18
CA VAL A 585 -24.29 -19.49 -8.52
C VAL A 585 -25.32 -20.25 -7.68
N PRO A 586 -25.90 -21.35 -8.23
CA PRO A 586 -26.96 -22.11 -7.56
C PRO A 586 -26.58 -22.71 -6.20
N SER A 587 -25.29 -22.91 -5.94
CA SER A 587 -24.83 -23.46 -4.66
C SER A 587 -24.96 -22.48 -3.49
N VAL A 588 -24.98 -21.17 -3.75
CA VAL A 588 -25.14 -20.15 -2.71
C VAL A 588 -26.58 -20.19 -2.20
N LYS A 589 -26.72 -20.42 -0.89
CA LYS A 589 -28.01 -20.50 -0.18
C LYS A 589 -28.29 -19.30 0.71
N ARG A 590 -27.24 -18.60 1.16
CA ARG A 590 -27.34 -17.46 2.08
C ARG A 590 -26.25 -16.42 1.87
N VAL A 591 -26.62 -15.15 2.05
CA VAL A 591 -25.70 -14.01 2.14
C VAL A 591 -25.92 -13.25 3.45
N VAL A 592 -24.93 -13.25 4.34
CA VAL A 592 -24.93 -12.50 5.60
C VAL A 592 -24.15 -11.20 5.38
N ILE A 593 -24.74 -10.05 5.65
CA ILE A 593 -24.17 -8.73 5.36
C ILE A 593 -23.96 -7.94 6.64
N THR A 594 -22.76 -7.37 6.80
CA THR A 594 -22.48 -6.41 7.88
C THR A 594 -23.08 -5.04 7.56
N SER A 595 -24.19 -4.74 8.23
CA SER A 595 -24.83 -3.43 8.24
C SER A 595 -24.43 -2.66 9.51
N SER A 596 -25.16 -1.61 9.87
CA SER A 596 -24.88 -0.81 11.06
C SER A 596 -26.13 -0.20 11.68
N CYS A 597 -26.10 0.03 13.00
CA CYS A 597 -27.15 0.76 13.71
C CYS A 597 -27.34 2.19 13.19
N VAL A 598 -26.34 2.79 12.55
CA VAL A 598 -26.48 4.12 11.92
C VAL A 598 -27.50 4.15 10.78
N THR A 599 -27.92 2.99 10.27
CA THR A 599 -28.99 2.89 9.27
C THR A 599 -30.38 3.13 9.84
N LEU A 600 -30.52 3.13 11.18
CA LEU A 600 -31.80 3.29 11.88
C LEU A 600 -32.19 4.76 12.06
N ILE A 601 -31.21 5.67 12.10
CA ILE A 601 -31.37 7.04 12.60
C ILE A 601 -30.68 8.06 11.66
N PRO A 602 -31.29 9.21 11.36
CA PRO A 602 -30.64 10.32 10.64
C PRO A 602 -29.39 10.85 11.36
N PHE A 603 -28.39 11.31 10.59
CA PHE A 603 -27.17 11.91 11.15
C PHE A 603 -27.45 13.17 11.99
N GLU A 604 -28.41 14.00 11.57
CA GLU A 604 -28.80 15.23 12.29
C GLU A 604 -29.27 14.94 13.72
N TRP A 605 -29.89 13.77 13.93
CA TRP A 605 -30.36 13.35 15.25
C TRP A 605 -29.23 12.86 16.14
N ASN A 606 -27.99 12.78 15.65
CA ASN A 606 -26.82 12.62 16.50
C ASN A 606 -26.50 13.88 17.32
N MET A 607 -27.05 15.05 16.94
CA MET A 607 -26.93 16.28 17.72
C MET A 607 -28.12 16.50 18.66
N HIS A 608 -29.30 15.96 18.28
CA HIS A 608 -30.55 16.10 19.02
C HIS A 608 -31.41 14.81 18.94
N PRO A 609 -30.99 13.69 19.52
CA PRO A 609 -31.72 12.44 19.41
C PRO A 609 -33.00 12.51 20.22
N ASP A 610 -34.05 11.87 19.71
CA ASP A 610 -35.16 11.46 20.54
C ASP A 610 -34.65 10.39 21.51
N THR A 611 -34.29 10.83 22.71
CA THR A 611 -33.72 9.99 23.76
C THR A 611 -34.75 9.04 24.38
N GLU A 612 -36.04 9.19 24.07
CA GLU A 612 -37.11 8.34 24.60
C GLU A 612 -37.50 7.20 23.66
N ARG A 613 -37.39 7.40 22.34
CA ARG A 613 -37.73 6.39 21.33
C ARG A 613 -36.78 5.19 21.36
N VAL A 614 -37.36 3.98 21.37
CA VAL A 614 -36.64 2.71 21.18
C VAL A 614 -36.64 2.34 19.70
N TYR A 615 -35.46 2.13 19.13
CA TYR A 615 -35.28 1.70 17.74
C TYR A 615 -35.09 0.18 17.65
N THR A 616 -35.68 -0.39 16.61
CA THR A 616 -35.72 -1.81 16.30
C THR A 616 -35.08 -2.07 14.93
N PRO A 617 -34.77 -3.32 14.58
CA PRO A 617 -34.29 -3.64 13.24
C PRO A 617 -35.27 -3.23 12.10
N ASN A 618 -36.56 -3.01 12.38
CA ASN A 618 -37.52 -2.60 11.35
C ASN A 618 -37.47 -1.10 11.03
N ASP A 619 -36.78 -0.30 11.85
CA ASP A 619 -36.62 1.13 11.59
C ASP A 619 -35.63 1.35 10.44
N LEU A 620 -35.93 2.34 9.61
CA LEU A 620 -35.04 2.81 8.54
C LEU A 620 -34.93 4.33 8.66
N ASN A 621 -33.71 4.84 8.50
CA ASN A 621 -33.46 6.27 8.42
C ASN A 621 -34.37 6.90 7.32
N PRO A 622 -35.24 7.87 7.64
CA PRO A 622 -36.12 8.51 6.65
C PRO A 622 -35.40 9.51 5.74
N ALA A 623 -34.19 9.95 6.12
CA ALA A 623 -33.41 10.98 5.41
C ALA A 623 -32.33 10.37 4.51
N LEU A 624 -32.71 9.41 3.65
CA LEU A 624 -31.76 8.75 2.72
C LEU A 624 -31.56 9.50 1.39
N ASP A 625 -32.29 10.58 1.17
CA ASP A 625 -32.23 11.35 -0.09
C ASP A 625 -31.63 12.76 0.14
N THR A 626 -30.85 12.93 1.22
CA THR A 626 -30.15 14.18 1.54
C THR A 626 -28.75 14.25 0.93
N THR A 627 -28.22 15.46 0.75
CA THR A 627 -26.83 15.67 0.33
C THR A 627 -25.94 15.75 1.56
N PRO A 628 -24.94 14.86 1.73
CA PRO A 628 -24.10 14.85 2.92
C PRO A 628 -23.20 16.08 2.96
N SER A 629 -23.10 16.70 4.14
CA SER A 629 -22.28 17.88 4.41
C SER A 629 -20.89 17.52 4.97
N SER A 630 -20.72 16.29 5.46
CA SER A 630 -19.47 15.81 6.07
C SER A 630 -19.13 14.37 5.67
N PRO A 631 -17.86 13.93 5.79
CA PRO A 631 -17.48 12.54 5.51
C PRO A 631 -18.21 11.52 6.39
N MET A 632 -18.55 11.88 7.63
CA MET A 632 -19.28 11.01 8.55
C MET A 632 -20.75 10.88 8.16
N GLU A 633 -21.39 11.98 7.76
CA GLU A 633 -22.75 11.95 7.23
C GLU A 633 -22.82 11.12 5.94
N ALA A 634 -21.85 11.28 5.04
CA ALA A 634 -21.71 10.46 3.83
C ALA A 634 -21.56 8.97 4.16
N TYR A 635 -20.81 8.62 5.20
CA TYR A 635 -20.69 7.24 5.66
C TYR A 635 -22.04 6.69 6.16
N TRP A 636 -22.78 7.44 6.98
CA TRP A 636 -24.11 7.01 7.47
C TRP A 636 -25.09 6.80 6.32
N LEU A 637 -25.12 7.77 5.40
CA LEU A 637 -25.93 7.71 4.19
C LEU A 637 -25.58 6.50 3.33
N SER A 638 -24.28 6.23 3.12
CA SER A 638 -23.82 5.06 2.36
C SER A 638 -24.29 3.73 2.95
N LYS A 639 -24.29 3.60 4.30
CA LYS A 639 -24.76 2.40 5.00
C LYS A 639 -26.27 2.24 4.85
N GLY A 640 -27.02 3.32 5.00
CA GLY A 640 -28.48 3.31 4.85
C GLY A 640 -28.89 2.96 3.42
N LEU A 641 -28.24 3.56 2.42
CA LEU A 641 -28.49 3.30 1.01
C LEU A 641 -28.10 1.87 0.59
N ALA A 642 -27.00 1.32 1.10
CA ALA A 642 -26.63 -0.07 0.85
C ALA A 642 -27.64 -1.06 1.45
N ARG A 643 -28.18 -0.78 2.65
CA ARG A 643 -29.25 -1.58 3.27
C ARG A 643 -30.55 -1.49 2.45
N ARG A 644 -30.94 -0.29 1.99
CA ARG A 644 -32.08 -0.09 1.07
C ARG A 644 -31.90 -0.87 -0.23
N ALA A 645 -30.74 -0.76 -0.87
CA ALA A 645 -30.42 -1.48 -2.11
C ALA A 645 -30.48 -3.01 -1.93
N THR A 646 -30.10 -3.52 -0.75
CA THR A 646 -30.25 -4.95 -0.41
C THR A 646 -31.73 -5.35 -0.39
N HIS A 647 -32.57 -4.57 0.29
CA HIS A 647 -34.01 -4.83 0.38
C HIS A 647 -34.69 -4.78 -1.00
N ASP A 648 -34.37 -3.75 -1.78
CA ASP A 648 -34.87 -3.56 -3.14
C ASP A 648 -34.46 -4.72 -4.04
N PHE A 649 -33.20 -5.17 -3.93
CA PHE A 649 -32.69 -6.30 -4.70
C PHE A 649 -33.45 -7.60 -4.39
N VAL A 650 -33.62 -7.94 -3.10
CA VAL A 650 -34.30 -9.17 -2.68
C VAL A 650 -35.77 -9.15 -3.11
N THR A 651 -36.45 -8.02 -2.89
CA THR A 651 -37.86 -7.85 -3.26
C THR A 651 -38.08 -7.95 -4.76
N LYS A 652 -37.23 -7.30 -5.55
CA LYS A 652 -37.35 -7.23 -7.02
C LYS A 652 -36.93 -8.53 -7.70
N ASN A 653 -35.78 -9.09 -7.32
CA ASN A 653 -35.17 -10.20 -8.05
C ASN A 653 -35.57 -11.58 -7.52
N LYS A 654 -36.06 -11.67 -6.27
CA LYS A 654 -36.46 -12.91 -5.60
C LYS A 654 -35.40 -14.03 -5.79
N PRO A 655 -34.15 -13.79 -5.35
CA PRO A 655 -33.06 -14.74 -5.56
C PRO A 655 -33.34 -16.10 -4.90
N HIS A 656 -32.65 -17.14 -5.35
CA HIS A 656 -32.76 -18.49 -4.77
C HIS A 656 -32.12 -18.63 -3.38
N PHE A 657 -31.31 -17.65 -2.97
CA PHE A 657 -30.71 -17.55 -1.65
C PHE A 657 -31.45 -16.52 -0.79
N ASP A 658 -31.31 -16.63 0.54
CA ASP A 658 -31.79 -15.61 1.47
C ASP A 658 -30.68 -14.67 1.94
N VAL A 659 -31.08 -13.54 2.56
CA VAL A 659 -30.17 -12.51 3.05
C VAL A 659 -30.44 -12.23 4.52
N VAL A 660 -29.39 -12.04 5.32
CA VAL A 660 -29.47 -11.62 6.72
C VAL A 660 -28.62 -10.37 6.93
N ASN A 661 -29.19 -9.31 7.49
CA ASN A 661 -28.45 -8.09 7.82
C ASN A 661 -28.14 -8.04 9.32
N LEU A 662 -26.89 -7.79 9.66
CA LEU A 662 -26.44 -7.61 11.04
C LEU A 662 -26.07 -6.15 11.27
N LEU A 663 -26.88 -5.43 12.04
CA LEU A 663 -26.74 -4.02 12.32
C LEU A 663 -25.84 -3.84 13.53
N ALA A 664 -24.53 -3.73 13.29
CA ALA A 664 -23.57 -3.53 14.36
C ALA A 664 -23.61 -2.09 14.90
N GLY A 665 -23.59 -1.99 16.23
CA GLY A 665 -23.30 -0.73 16.93
C GLY A 665 -21.84 -0.29 16.79
N VAL A 666 -21.32 0.41 17.80
CA VAL A 666 -19.90 0.76 17.86
C VAL A 666 -19.11 -0.48 18.29
N VAL A 667 -18.33 -1.04 17.35
CA VAL A 667 -17.59 -2.28 17.60
C VAL A 667 -16.31 -1.98 18.40
N VAL A 668 -16.20 -2.61 19.56
CA VAL A 668 -15.15 -2.42 20.56
C VAL A 668 -14.66 -3.80 21.06
N GLY A 669 -13.46 -3.86 21.63
CA GLY A 669 -12.90 -5.07 22.22
C GLY A 669 -11.43 -5.29 21.84
N PRO A 670 -10.85 -6.43 22.24
CA PRO A 670 -9.48 -6.80 21.87
C PRO A 670 -9.30 -7.03 20.37
N ASP A 671 -8.14 -6.67 19.84
CA ASP A 671 -7.75 -6.89 18.46
C ASP A 671 -6.81 -8.09 18.33
N ASP A 672 -7.38 -9.25 17.98
CA ASP A 672 -6.65 -10.51 17.76
C ASP A 672 -5.56 -10.42 16.68
N ARG A 673 -5.50 -9.33 15.90
CA ARG A 673 -4.44 -9.08 14.91
C ARG A 673 -3.15 -8.55 15.55
N LEU A 674 -3.20 -8.16 16.82
CA LEU A 674 -2.08 -7.62 17.57
C LEU A 674 -1.55 -8.70 18.51
N LEU A 675 -0.34 -9.19 18.23
CA LEU A 675 0.36 -10.15 19.08
C LEU A 675 1.37 -9.43 19.97
N PRO A 676 1.60 -9.89 21.21
CA PRO A 676 2.73 -9.43 22.02
C PRO A 676 4.04 -9.70 21.28
N SER A 677 4.81 -8.67 20.95
CA SER A 677 6.11 -8.81 20.29
C SER A 677 7.25 -8.79 21.31
N SER A 678 8.27 -9.63 21.09
CA SER A 678 9.54 -9.59 21.84
C SER A 678 10.50 -8.51 21.33
N SER A 679 10.11 -7.74 20.33
CA SER A 679 10.89 -6.68 19.67
C SER A 679 10.19 -5.31 19.82
N ASN A 680 10.94 -4.32 20.32
CA ASN A 680 10.59 -2.95 20.76
C ASN A 680 9.73 -2.03 19.85
N GLU A 681 8.94 -2.51 18.88
CA GLU A 681 7.91 -1.71 18.21
C GLU A 681 6.60 -1.79 19.00
N GLN A 682 6.21 -0.72 19.70
CA GLN A 682 5.12 -0.72 20.67
C GLN A 682 3.74 -1.10 20.05
N PRO A 683 3.26 -2.35 20.20
CA PRO A 683 2.01 -2.83 19.61
C PRO A 683 0.78 -2.14 20.22
N ALA A 684 0.90 -1.66 21.46
CA ALA A 684 -0.16 -0.96 22.19
C ALA A 684 -0.64 0.32 21.50
N SER A 685 0.22 1.02 20.75
CA SER A 685 -0.16 2.22 20.00
C SER A 685 -1.17 1.93 18.88
N ALA A 686 -1.22 0.70 18.35
CA ALA A 686 -2.20 0.31 17.34
C ALA A 686 -3.63 0.18 17.90
N LEU A 687 -3.77 0.01 19.22
CA LEU A 687 -5.06 0.12 19.92
C LEU A 687 -5.53 1.56 20.07
N LEU A 688 -4.63 2.53 19.91
CA LEU A 688 -4.93 3.97 19.97
C LEU A 688 -5.34 4.54 18.60
N ASP A 689 -5.88 3.69 17.72
CA ASP A 689 -6.50 4.08 16.45
C ASP A 689 -7.99 3.69 16.38
N GLY A 690 -8.78 4.47 15.63
CA GLY A 690 -10.21 4.25 15.41
C GLY A 690 -11.07 4.20 16.67
N THR A 691 -12.13 3.37 16.64
CA THR A 691 -13.10 3.26 17.74
C THR A 691 -12.50 2.78 19.07
N ARG A 692 -11.41 2.00 19.01
CA ARG A 692 -10.69 1.54 20.21
C ARG A 692 -10.00 2.70 20.93
N ALA A 693 -9.40 3.62 20.17
CA ALA A 693 -8.83 4.86 20.72
C ALA A 693 -9.89 5.68 21.44
N SER A 694 -11.05 5.84 20.79
CA SER A 694 -12.18 6.60 21.31
C SER A 694 -12.66 6.06 22.65
N VAL A 695 -12.81 4.74 22.79
CA VAL A 695 -13.25 4.11 24.05
C VAL A 695 -12.15 4.09 25.11
N LEU A 696 -10.87 3.99 24.73
CA LEU A 696 -9.76 4.04 25.69
C LEU A 696 -9.47 5.45 26.22
N ALA A 697 -9.88 6.50 25.50
CA ALA A 697 -9.56 7.89 25.85
C ALA A 697 -9.85 8.25 27.32
N PRO A 698 -11.01 7.88 27.91
CA PRO A 698 -11.29 8.23 29.30
C PRO A 698 -10.39 7.56 30.34
N ALA A 699 -9.75 6.43 30.01
CA ALA A 699 -8.76 5.77 30.88
C ALA A 699 -7.35 6.39 30.75
N LEU A 700 -7.08 7.14 29.67
CA LEU A 700 -5.75 7.65 29.31
C LEU A 700 -5.64 9.17 29.56
N THR A 701 -4.64 9.83 28.98
CA THR A 701 -4.42 11.30 29.10
C THR A 701 -4.97 12.10 27.93
N THR A 702 -5.33 11.44 26.83
CA THR A 702 -5.65 12.13 25.57
C THR A 702 -7.12 12.50 25.56
N ASP A 703 -7.40 13.80 25.65
CA ASP A 703 -8.71 14.32 25.25
C ASP A 703 -8.84 14.19 23.74
N LEU A 704 -9.90 13.52 23.30
CA LEU A 704 -10.23 13.42 21.88
C LEU A 704 -11.30 14.45 21.56
N SER A 705 -10.92 15.51 20.86
CA SER A 705 -11.88 16.51 20.38
C SER A 705 -12.65 15.96 19.18
N SER A 706 -13.97 15.84 19.31
CA SER A 706 -14.89 15.49 18.22
C SER A 706 -15.87 16.64 17.99
N PRO A 707 -16.19 17.02 16.74
CA PRO A 707 -17.16 18.07 16.47
C PRO A 707 -18.61 17.65 16.74
N PHE A 708 -18.84 16.37 17.05
CA PHE A 708 -20.13 15.78 17.43
C PHE A 708 -19.92 14.69 18.49
N PRO A 709 -20.91 14.42 19.35
CA PRO A 709 -20.80 13.37 20.35
C PRO A 709 -20.78 11.97 19.70
N TYR A 710 -20.10 11.03 20.35
CA TYR A 710 -20.02 9.63 19.90
C TYR A 710 -21.24 8.83 20.31
N VAL A 711 -21.70 7.91 19.48
CA VAL A 711 -22.86 7.07 19.84
C VAL A 711 -22.46 5.97 20.82
N ALA A 712 -23.01 5.98 22.03
CA ALA A 712 -22.78 4.97 23.07
C ALA A 712 -23.67 3.72 22.89
N VAL A 713 -23.53 3.03 21.76
CA VAL A 713 -24.16 1.72 21.50
C VAL A 713 -23.08 0.66 21.26
N PRO A 714 -22.32 0.28 22.30
CA PRO A 714 -21.19 -0.61 22.12
C PRO A 714 -21.62 -2.02 21.73
N VAL A 715 -20.72 -2.73 21.07
CA VAL A 715 -20.83 -4.17 20.87
C VAL A 715 -19.43 -4.79 20.83
N HIS A 716 -19.28 -5.92 21.50
CA HIS A 716 -18.02 -6.64 21.51
C HIS A 716 -17.71 -7.24 20.12
N VAL A 717 -16.47 -7.09 19.64
CA VAL A 717 -16.03 -7.58 18.32
C VAL A 717 -16.23 -9.09 18.16
N GLY A 718 -16.04 -9.84 19.25
CA GLY A 718 -16.28 -11.29 19.28
C GLY A 718 -17.74 -11.64 19.05
N ASP A 719 -18.67 -10.83 19.55
CA ASP A 719 -20.11 -11.07 19.38
C ASP A 719 -20.57 -10.72 17.97
N VAL A 720 -20.02 -9.64 17.40
CA VAL A 720 -20.25 -9.32 15.98
C VAL A 720 -19.78 -10.47 15.11
N ALA A 721 -18.55 -10.92 15.29
CA ALA A 721 -17.99 -12.04 14.54
C ALA A 721 -18.79 -13.34 14.73
N ARG A 722 -19.17 -13.66 15.98
CA ARG A 722 -19.98 -14.82 16.32
C ARG A 722 -21.36 -14.77 15.65
N ALA A 723 -22.04 -13.63 15.68
CA ALA A 723 -23.33 -13.45 15.03
C ALA A 723 -23.24 -13.66 13.51
N HIS A 724 -22.15 -13.21 12.85
CA HIS A 724 -21.97 -13.47 11.42
C HIS A 724 -21.85 -14.96 11.09
N VAL A 725 -21.14 -15.73 11.92
CA VAL A 725 -20.98 -17.17 11.71
C VAL A 725 -22.26 -17.93 12.09
N ASP A 726 -22.93 -17.56 13.20
CA ASP A 726 -24.21 -18.15 13.60
C ASP A 726 -25.33 -17.86 12.58
N ALA A 727 -25.31 -16.70 11.93
CA ALA A 727 -26.30 -16.33 10.92
C ALA A 727 -26.22 -17.19 9.65
N VAL A 728 -25.14 -17.95 9.43
CA VAL A 728 -25.04 -18.90 8.32
C VAL A 728 -26.06 -20.04 8.46
N ASP A 729 -26.38 -20.45 9.69
CA ASP A 729 -27.29 -21.59 9.94
C ASP A 729 -28.74 -21.25 9.58
N CYS A 730 -29.22 -21.84 8.48
CA CYS A 730 -30.60 -21.67 7.99
C CYS A 730 -31.67 -22.30 8.88
N GLY A 731 -31.31 -23.29 9.71
CA GLY A 731 -32.22 -23.88 10.68
C GLY A 731 -32.44 -23.00 11.90
N LYS A 732 -31.46 -22.16 12.24
CA LYS A 732 -31.49 -21.27 13.41
C LYS A 732 -31.94 -19.85 13.09
N VAL A 733 -31.38 -19.25 12.04
CA VAL A 733 -31.67 -17.87 11.65
C VAL A 733 -32.52 -17.87 10.39
N ARG A 734 -33.68 -17.21 10.48
CA ARG A 734 -34.62 -17.08 9.36
C ARG A 734 -34.06 -16.12 8.30
N GLY A 735 -34.18 -16.50 7.03
CA GLY A 735 -33.87 -15.62 5.90
C GLY A 735 -34.73 -14.36 5.87
N GLY A 736 -34.13 -13.23 5.50
CA GLY A 736 -34.78 -11.92 5.50
C GLY A 736 -34.85 -11.24 6.86
N SER A 737 -34.27 -11.86 7.91
CA SER A 737 -34.20 -11.26 9.24
C SER A 737 -33.05 -10.24 9.35
N GLU A 738 -33.26 -9.28 10.24
CA GLU A 738 -32.26 -8.28 10.58
C GLU A 738 -32.11 -8.18 12.09
N PHE A 739 -30.89 -7.99 12.58
CA PHE A 739 -30.58 -8.05 14.00
C PHE A 739 -29.71 -6.88 14.43
N ILE A 740 -30.08 -6.22 15.52
CA ILE A 740 -29.23 -5.23 16.17
C ILE A 740 -28.20 -5.94 17.03
N LEU A 741 -26.93 -5.61 16.84
CA LEU A 741 -25.83 -6.07 17.67
C LEU A 741 -25.34 -4.88 18.50
N ALA A 742 -25.89 -4.73 19.70
CA ALA A 742 -25.52 -3.72 20.68
C ALA A 742 -25.76 -4.29 22.09
N SER A 743 -24.77 -4.18 22.97
CA SER A 743 -24.90 -4.60 24.37
C SER A 743 -25.57 -3.51 25.21
N ASP A 744 -26.00 -3.87 26.43
CA ASP A 744 -26.51 -2.94 27.43
C ASP A 744 -27.72 -2.12 26.95
N THR A 745 -28.56 -2.72 26.09
CA THR A 745 -29.74 -2.08 25.49
C THR A 745 -30.98 -2.09 26.38
N ASP A 746 -31.00 -2.90 27.44
CA ASP A 746 -32.14 -3.02 28.34
C ASP A 746 -32.22 -1.83 29.32
N ASN A 747 -33.23 -0.98 29.12
CA ASN A 747 -33.53 0.23 29.90
C ASN A 747 -34.00 -0.08 31.35
N GLN A 748 -33.13 -0.65 32.18
CA GLN A 748 -33.28 -0.49 33.63
C GLN A 748 -32.65 0.85 34.04
N ALA A 749 -33.42 1.70 34.73
CA ALA A 749 -32.98 3.00 35.21
C ALA A 749 -31.63 2.87 35.95
N GLY A 750 -30.58 3.49 35.40
CA GLY A 750 -29.24 3.54 35.99
C GLY A 750 -28.15 2.66 35.36
N LYS A 751 -28.40 1.93 34.27
CA LYS A 751 -27.39 1.11 33.55
C LYS A 751 -27.04 1.64 32.13
N GLU A 752 -27.09 2.95 31.95
CA GLU A 752 -26.86 3.57 30.64
C GLU A 752 -25.36 3.68 30.36
N VAL A 753 -24.88 3.23 29.20
CA VAL A 753 -23.45 3.32 28.87
C VAL A 753 -23.05 4.79 28.68
N GLU A 754 -22.07 5.23 29.48
CA GLU A 754 -21.44 6.54 29.39
C GLU A 754 -19.92 6.32 29.48
N TRP A 755 -19.20 6.59 28.39
CA TRP A 755 -17.80 6.16 28.29
C TRP A 755 -16.92 6.78 29.38
N ASP A 756 -17.07 8.08 29.66
CA ASP A 756 -16.29 8.78 30.69
C ASP A 756 -16.44 8.16 32.08
N ARG A 757 -17.67 7.84 32.47
CA ARG A 757 -17.97 7.25 33.77
C ARG A 757 -17.57 5.78 33.82
N ASP A 758 -18.00 5.00 32.85
CA ASP A 758 -17.91 3.54 32.89
C ASP A 758 -16.49 3.05 32.62
N VAL A 759 -15.77 3.65 31.66
CA VAL A 759 -14.38 3.28 31.37
C VAL A 759 -13.46 3.59 32.55
N ARG A 760 -13.62 4.76 33.18
CA ARG A 760 -12.88 5.11 34.42
C ARG A 760 -13.28 4.19 35.57
N GLY A 761 -14.55 3.80 35.66
CA GLY A 761 -15.05 2.82 36.61
C GLY A 761 -14.34 1.47 36.46
N VAL A 762 -14.27 0.94 35.24
CA VAL A 762 -13.56 -0.30 34.90
C VAL A 762 -12.08 -0.20 35.23
N ALA A 763 -11.42 0.88 34.81
CA ALA A 763 -9.99 1.10 35.07
C ALA A 763 -9.69 1.08 36.57
N ARG A 764 -10.45 1.82 37.39
CA ARG A 764 -10.25 1.85 38.85
C ARG A 764 -10.60 0.54 39.53
N ARG A 765 -11.64 -0.16 39.05
CA ARG A 765 -12.15 -1.40 39.67
C ARG A 765 -11.24 -2.59 39.41
N TYR A 766 -10.74 -2.75 38.18
CA TYR A 766 -10.01 -3.94 37.75
C TYR A 766 -8.50 -3.72 37.61
N PHE A 767 -8.05 -2.46 37.43
CA PHE A 767 -6.66 -2.09 37.15
C PHE A 767 -6.18 -0.99 38.11
N GLY A 768 -6.58 -1.08 39.39
CA GLY A 768 -6.31 -0.04 40.40
C GLY A 768 -4.82 0.25 40.59
N ARG A 769 -3.95 -0.76 40.47
CA ARG A 769 -2.49 -0.59 40.58
C ARG A 769 -1.93 0.25 39.43
N GLU A 770 -2.43 0.04 38.21
CA GLU A 770 -2.01 0.76 37.01
C GLU A 770 -2.52 2.21 37.04
N VAL A 771 -3.70 2.44 37.64
CA VAL A 771 -4.21 3.77 37.93
C VAL A 771 -3.33 4.49 38.95
N GLU A 772 -2.98 3.85 40.07
CA GLU A 772 -2.08 4.39 41.10
C GLU A 772 -0.69 4.71 40.57
N ARG A 773 -0.15 3.85 39.68
CA ARG A 773 1.13 4.06 38.99
C ARG A 773 1.08 5.14 37.90
N GLY A 774 -0.10 5.67 37.57
CA GLY A 774 -0.29 6.68 36.53
C GLY A 774 -0.18 6.15 35.09
N VAL A 775 -0.21 4.82 34.90
CA VAL A 775 -0.27 4.18 33.58
C VAL A 775 -1.66 4.35 32.95
N LEU A 776 -2.70 4.25 33.77
CA LEU A 776 -4.09 4.55 33.42
C LEU A 776 -4.56 5.79 34.21
N PRO A 777 -4.15 7.00 33.81
CA PRO A 777 -4.35 8.20 34.60
C PRO A 777 -5.82 8.63 34.72
N CYS A 778 -6.71 8.11 33.87
CA CYS A 778 -8.14 8.40 33.89
C CYS A 778 -8.46 9.90 33.76
N ARG A 779 -7.71 10.62 32.89
CA ARG A 779 -7.79 12.08 32.74
C ARG A 779 -8.40 12.54 31.43
N GLY A 780 -8.37 11.71 30.39
CA GLY A 780 -8.98 12.01 29.11
C GLY A 780 -10.51 12.01 29.20
N SER A 781 -11.17 12.57 28.19
CA SER A 781 -12.62 12.60 28.07
C SER A 781 -13.06 12.40 26.62
N LEU A 782 -14.24 11.79 26.43
CA LEU A 782 -14.94 11.78 25.16
C LEU A 782 -16.45 11.78 25.38
N GLU A 783 -17.11 12.85 24.93
CA GLU A 783 -18.56 13.01 25.06
C GLU A 783 -19.31 11.98 24.20
N THR A 784 -20.29 11.34 24.83
CA THR A 784 -21.14 10.35 24.17
C THR A 784 -22.61 10.70 24.23
N ILE A 785 -23.34 10.28 23.21
CA ILE A 785 -24.77 10.40 23.08
C ILE A 785 -25.44 9.03 23.04
N ARG A 786 -26.67 8.98 23.55
CA ARG A 786 -27.42 7.76 23.76
C ARG A 786 -28.41 7.48 22.63
N TRP A 787 -28.46 6.22 22.20
CA TRP A 787 -29.59 5.65 21.46
C TRP A 787 -30.19 4.50 22.27
N ARG A 788 -31.53 4.42 22.33
CA ARG A 788 -32.22 3.25 22.90
C ARG A 788 -32.48 2.27 21.76
N LEU A 789 -31.79 1.14 21.77
CA LEU A 789 -31.97 0.07 20.78
C LEU A 789 -32.64 -1.14 21.44
N ASP A 790 -33.26 -2.03 20.65
CA ASP A 790 -33.76 -3.31 21.15
C ASP A 790 -32.98 -4.49 20.52
N ALA A 791 -32.07 -5.07 21.29
CA ALA A 791 -31.29 -6.24 20.89
C ALA A 791 -31.81 -7.57 21.47
N ARG A 792 -32.97 -7.58 22.16
CA ARG A 792 -33.49 -8.79 22.83
C ARG A 792 -33.79 -9.91 21.85
N GLU A 793 -34.29 -9.56 20.66
CA GLU A 793 -34.56 -10.51 19.60
C GLU A 793 -33.27 -11.18 19.10
N THR A 794 -32.16 -10.44 19.04
CA THR A 794 -30.84 -10.99 18.74
C THR A 794 -30.47 -12.06 19.78
N GLU A 795 -30.47 -11.72 21.06
CA GLU A 795 -30.07 -12.68 22.10
C GLU A 795 -30.98 -13.93 22.11
N ARG A 796 -32.28 -13.72 21.88
CA ARG A 796 -33.28 -14.80 21.82
C ARG A 796 -33.04 -15.76 20.66
N VAL A 797 -32.82 -15.24 19.44
CA VAL A 797 -32.64 -16.06 18.24
C VAL A 797 -31.26 -16.72 18.22
N PHE A 798 -30.22 -15.97 18.59
CA PHE A 798 -28.86 -16.49 18.60
C PHE A 798 -28.58 -17.40 19.81
N GLY A 799 -29.40 -17.34 20.87
CA GLY A 799 -29.31 -18.24 22.02
C GLY A 799 -28.13 -17.95 22.94
N TRP A 800 -27.61 -16.72 22.90
CA TRP A 800 -26.54 -16.24 23.77
C TRP A 800 -26.71 -14.74 24.02
N ARG A 801 -26.16 -14.26 25.14
CA ARG A 801 -26.20 -12.85 25.53
C ARG A 801 -25.02 -12.09 24.97
N LEU A 802 -25.25 -10.84 24.59
CA LEU A 802 -24.21 -9.92 24.17
C LEU A 802 -23.32 -9.58 25.38
N THR A 803 -22.02 -9.52 25.13
CA THR A 803 -21.00 -9.16 26.11
C THR A 803 -21.19 -7.70 26.52
N GLY A 804 -21.42 -7.47 27.80
CA GLY A 804 -21.64 -6.12 28.34
C GLY A 804 -20.43 -5.20 28.14
N PHE A 805 -20.68 -3.89 28.19
CA PHE A 805 -19.66 -2.87 27.98
C PHE A 805 -18.55 -2.92 29.03
N GLU A 806 -18.89 -3.19 30.30
CA GLU A 806 -17.91 -3.33 31.38
C GLU A 806 -16.85 -4.39 31.05
N GLU A 807 -17.29 -5.57 30.61
CA GLU A 807 -16.43 -6.68 30.24
C GLU A 807 -15.64 -6.40 28.96
N THR A 808 -16.29 -5.79 27.96
CA THR A 808 -15.65 -5.36 26.70
C THR A 808 -14.48 -4.41 26.96
N VAL A 809 -14.69 -3.39 27.80
CA VAL A 809 -13.65 -2.41 28.17
C VAL A 809 -12.58 -3.07 29.02
N ARG A 810 -12.95 -3.97 29.94
CA ARG A 810 -11.99 -4.71 30.76
C ARG A 810 -11.00 -5.48 29.89
N GLN A 811 -11.50 -6.22 28.90
CA GLN A 811 -10.65 -6.99 27.98
C GLN A 811 -9.78 -6.08 27.10
N LEU A 812 -10.32 -4.95 26.63
CA LEU A 812 -9.55 -3.98 25.83
C LEU A 812 -8.42 -3.31 26.64
N ILE A 813 -8.69 -2.91 27.89
CA ILE A 813 -7.66 -2.36 28.79
C ILE A 813 -6.61 -3.43 29.11
N ALA A 814 -7.02 -4.68 29.38
CA ALA A 814 -6.09 -5.78 29.61
C ALA A 814 -5.14 -5.96 28.41
N GLN A 815 -5.67 -6.04 27.19
CA GLN A 815 -4.83 -6.14 25.99
C GLN A 815 -3.92 -4.92 25.83
N TYR A 816 -4.38 -3.70 26.14
CA TYR A 816 -3.53 -2.52 26.11
C TYR A 816 -2.34 -2.62 27.06
N LEU A 817 -2.55 -3.12 28.28
CA LEU A 817 -1.51 -3.32 29.28
C LEU A 817 -0.55 -4.46 28.89
N GLU A 818 -1.08 -5.59 28.40
CA GLU A 818 -0.31 -6.72 27.90
C GLU A 818 0.64 -6.29 26.78
N LEU A 819 0.13 -5.58 25.77
CA LEU A 819 0.94 -5.06 24.66
C LEU A 819 1.92 -3.96 25.08
N ARG A 820 1.75 -3.39 26.28
CA ARG A 820 2.71 -2.45 26.88
C ARG A 820 3.81 -3.16 27.68
N GLY A 821 3.74 -4.48 27.85
CA GLY A 821 4.65 -5.26 28.68
C GLY A 821 4.49 -4.98 30.17
N LEU A 822 3.26 -4.66 30.60
CA LEU A 822 2.95 -4.22 31.97
C LEU A 822 2.11 -5.24 32.76
N GLU A 823 2.00 -6.48 32.29
CA GLU A 823 1.50 -7.59 33.12
C GLU A 823 2.66 -8.17 33.96
N GLU A 824 2.43 -8.32 35.26
CA GLU A 824 3.19 -9.17 36.18
C GLU A 824 2.45 -10.49 36.41
#